data_AF-A0A5J6JAB9-F1
#
_entry.id   AF-A0A5J6JAB9-F1
#
_cell.length_a   1.000
_cell.length_b   1.000
_cell.length_c   1.000
_cell.angle_alpha   90.00
_cell.angle_beta   90.00
_cell.angle_gamma   90.00
#
_symmetry.space_group_name_H-M   'P 1'
#
loop_
_entity.id
_entity.type
_entity.pdbx_description
1 polymer ?
#
loop_
_entity_poly.entity_id
_entity_poly.type
_entity_poly.pdbx_seq_one_letter_code
_entity_poly.pdbx_strand_id
1 'polypeptide(L)'
;MTVQYEDLINRLEQGPSFLLLGQKYLCLESGEDPLVGAVSRSAEDLADASDLYSLLLRTRGEKREAVLASLARAAAELTAPAWLNVVAGLPWNGVFSTAVDSLFLRTLRSDWRQVQPVAASTFRPSAPRSTNQVQAVLLFGGADQPPENQPPTGRLGLGARKAEARALAQRLPDELITPRGVLVIEAWGVDDWFDSEDLYGVLSRLGRGQAHLFSASSAELADEFLAAAIAEGTLVVHAEDFASYVEEARRRGRLTDLQRFDSGGHRIRHGGDFHEVPRDIWNAVTAFGQPIDADLLAAPPTQSQELRYVRFREFLGATESSNIWSAINSGLAFRRDYETDLRDRVDTALAGRSLLERPLLLQGQTGSGKTIALASLAYSVAREGQHAVLHIPRRAIRPSFEAIDSFCEWVENTSVPSTLLVWDGMVDPDEYFRLARYLDARGRKAVLVGSCYRTNERRTRQVIEAPASLVSGEMKRFAQHLESLGITIHDRDGPLIQKDNTFLSALYRLLPESRGAVSGGLVLELRHTETALTAAIRTSSTYSPPSAMAAALARAGLVDTLASALRDIGEDAGASAYQGPYERLVNVVLVASRHGQSIPLELALRVVGRDGVRNLPQVLGKVDLIRWQEDRGGNYLLSARNELEAQILVTAERISEESEIKALAEVLSEVRPDSTLFGGSEVQFAVDLLNRIGPQGEQEGRFAPHFLRIADAISHANRASVVPNQRLALLETNLCRKWVRYAQRRQLSDANERAQILERAEQVVEEALATLPPSPRPGLRANLLVEQASVAGSKLYELLRSGADGAVPSPLPVELVNGLVDRVQRVTSDSMRLSADKYYPMDVLCWVTIDVLEKNVLPEREATLMLSECISRLLLFDVADLSEKQEAKYNARFADLAALARDDRVADERLQELAKHDEPLAAYLYALRVSGLLRNTPVPAGVQAALAHLKSHDAAMNDRRCLRLLVDLFWLAKTGHRFMGGERLTLPLTHEDWVECRDLADRLRAADELSLLRVEFMRALAFFHLGLANAASDAFRTAEQQSLTFRRRVVSMYMASDSSGSPLRFHPVIRQLDADQRKGRCWVEELAREVAFQTYDFAISDPRPGMALPDSHVAFNLRGPILEPVRSPGGRRGPTVTSRLGVPLPSIMPRRGRK
;
A
#
# COMPACT_ATOMS: atom_id res chain seq x y z
N MET A 1 -6.34 44.98 -2.44
CA MET A 1 -4.96 44.56 -2.09
C MET A 1 -4.56 43.47 -3.06
N THR A 2 -3.45 43.65 -3.76
CA THR A 2 -3.00 42.72 -4.80
C THR A 2 -2.44 41.45 -4.15
N VAL A 3 -2.87 40.28 -4.63
CA VAL A 3 -2.38 38.95 -4.21
C VAL A 3 -0.84 38.86 -4.25
N GLN A 4 -0.23 39.61 -5.17
CA GLN A 4 1.23 39.72 -5.35
C GLN A 4 1.96 40.39 -4.18
N TYR A 5 1.31 41.30 -3.45
CA TYR A 5 1.93 41.97 -2.29
C TYR A 5 2.11 40.99 -1.12
N GLU A 6 1.08 40.21 -0.81
CA GLU A 6 1.13 39.20 0.24
C GLU A 6 2.07 38.04 -0.13
N ASP A 7 2.17 37.67 -1.42
CA ASP A 7 3.06 36.60 -1.87
C ASP A 7 4.56 36.96 -1.67
N LEU A 8 4.98 38.18 -2.01
CA LEU A 8 6.37 38.61 -1.80
C LEU A 8 6.76 38.61 -0.31
N ILE A 9 5.92 39.18 0.55
CA ILE A 9 6.18 39.22 1.99
C ILE A 9 6.27 37.81 2.59
N ASN A 10 5.35 36.91 2.22
CA ASN A 10 5.40 35.51 2.67
C ASN A 10 6.68 34.80 2.20
N ARG A 11 7.16 35.08 0.99
CA ARG A 11 8.42 34.50 0.47
C ARG A 11 9.65 35.08 1.14
N LEU A 12 9.65 36.37 1.47
CA LEU A 12 10.72 37.00 2.25
C LEU A 12 10.80 36.45 3.69
N GLU A 13 9.68 36.05 4.29
CA GLU A 13 9.66 35.46 5.65
C GLU A 13 9.94 33.94 5.68
N GLN A 14 9.46 33.18 4.68
CA GLN A 14 9.43 31.70 4.74
C GLN A 14 10.38 31.01 3.75
N GLY A 15 10.90 31.73 2.76
CA GLY A 15 11.71 31.19 1.67
C GLY A 15 13.12 31.78 1.62
N PRO A 16 14.05 31.15 0.87
CA PRO A 16 15.36 31.73 0.65
C PRO A 16 15.25 33.01 -0.20
N SER A 17 15.85 34.09 0.29
CA SER A 17 15.82 35.42 -0.31
C SER A 17 17.19 35.79 -0.89
N PHE A 18 17.19 36.30 -2.12
CA PHE A 18 18.39 36.77 -2.81
C PHE A 18 18.19 38.19 -3.31
N LEU A 19 19.24 38.99 -3.26
CA LEU A 19 19.27 40.34 -3.80
C LEU A 19 20.19 40.38 -5.03
N LEU A 20 19.74 40.97 -6.13
CA LEU A 20 20.59 41.43 -7.24
C LEU A 20 20.65 42.96 -7.17
N LEU A 21 21.83 43.48 -6.85
CA LEU A 21 22.09 44.90 -6.73
C LEU A 21 22.82 45.40 -7.97
N GLY A 22 22.14 46.24 -8.75
CA GLY A 22 22.63 46.77 -10.01
C GLY A 22 23.65 47.92 -9.88
N GLN A 23 24.24 48.30 -11.01
CA GLN A 23 25.29 49.32 -11.09
C GLN A 23 24.84 50.73 -10.67
N LYS A 24 23.54 51.02 -10.71
CA LYS A 24 22.97 52.36 -10.41
C LYS A 24 22.63 52.58 -8.94
N TYR A 25 23.01 51.68 -8.04
CA TYR A 25 22.52 51.73 -6.66
C TYR A 25 22.92 53.01 -5.91
N LEU A 26 24.07 53.61 -6.22
CA LEU A 26 24.46 54.91 -5.64
C LEU A 26 23.73 56.11 -6.26
N CYS A 27 23.13 55.94 -7.44
CA CYS A 27 22.36 56.98 -8.12
C CYS A 27 20.89 57.04 -7.68
N LEU A 28 20.39 56.05 -6.90
CA LEU A 28 18.96 55.95 -6.59
C LEU A 28 18.40 57.16 -5.81
N GLU A 29 19.18 57.76 -4.90
CA GLU A 29 18.74 58.94 -4.13
C GLU A 29 19.06 60.27 -4.83
N SER A 30 20.26 60.40 -5.39
CA SER A 30 20.81 61.67 -5.91
C SER A 30 20.70 61.85 -7.43
N GLY A 31 20.46 60.76 -8.17
CA GLY A 31 20.55 60.73 -9.64
C GLY A 31 21.98 60.71 -10.20
N GLU A 32 23.00 60.84 -9.36
CA GLU A 32 24.42 60.90 -9.75
C GLU A 32 25.27 59.93 -8.91
N ASP A 33 26.24 59.27 -9.53
CA ASP A 33 27.18 58.38 -8.83
C ASP A 33 28.32 59.20 -8.18
N PRO A 34 28.42 59.22 -6.83
CA PRO A 34 29.41 60.01 -6.12
C PRO A 34 30.86 59.56 -6.36
N LEU A 35 31.09 58.36 -6.91
CA LEU A 35 32.41 57.82 -7.17
C LEU A 35 33.02 58.35 -8.48
N VAL A 36 32.20 58.82 -9.43
CA VAL A 36 32.66 59.33 -10.74
C VAL A 36 33.73 60.41 -10.58
N GLY A 37 33.49 61.38 -9.70
CA GLY A 37 34.42 62.49 -9.49
C GLY A 37 35.78 62.07 -8.94
N ALA A 38 35.82 61.05 -8.06
CA ALA A 38 37.08 60.54 -7.51
C ALA A 38 37.88 59.77 -8.55
N VAL A 39 37.21 58.95 -9.36
CA VAL A 39 37.84 58.12 -10.39
C VAL A 39 38.33 58.97 -11.58
N SER A 40 37.55 59.97 -12.01
CA SER A 40 37.93 60.88 -13.09
C SER A 40 39.20 61.68 -12.79
N ARG A 41 39.40 62.11 -11.53
CA ARG A 41 40.62 62.80 -11.09
C ARG A 41 41.88 61.95 -11.25
N SER A 42 41.77 60.63 -11.03
CA SER A 42 42.90 59.70 -11.17
C SER A 42 43.15 59.24 -12.61
N ALA A 43 42.23 59.51 -13.53
CA ALA A 43 42.35 59.15 -14.94
C ALA A 43 43.10 60.23 -15.78
N GLU A 44 43.18 61.47 -15.29
CA GLU A 44 43.84 62.70 -15.82
C GLU A 44 43.51 63.13 -17.27
N ASP A 45 42.98 62.26 -18.15
CA ASP A 45 42.70 62.53 -19.58
C ASP A 45 41.24 62.18 -20.01
N LEU A 46 40.32 61.91 -19.08
CA LEU A 46 38.97 61.39 -19.35
C LEU A 46 37.85 62.24 -18.73
N ALA A 47 38.03 63.57 -18.71
CA ALA A 47 37.13 64.52 -18.05
C ALA A 47 35.68 64.59 -18.61
N ASP A 48 35.43 64.06 -19.81
CA ASP A 48 34.12 64.10 -20.48
C ASP A 48 33.21 62.87 -20.21
N ALA A 49 33.62 61.94 -19.34
CA ALA A 49 32.80 60.77 -19.01
C ALA A 49 31.74 61.10 -17.95
N SER A 50 30.46 60.94 -18.29
CA SER A 50 29.32 61.17 -17.37
C SER A 50 28.96 59.95 -16.51
N ASP A 51 29.62 58.80 -16.72
CA ASP A 51 29.28 57.51 -16.09
C ASP A 51 30.55 56.75 -15.66
N LEU A 52 30.51 56.16 -14.46
CA LEU A 52 31.63 55.46 -13.81
C LEU A 52 32.08 54.25 -14.62
N TYR A 53 31.14 53.44 -15.08
CA TYR A 53 31.44 52.16 -15.73
C TYR A 53 32.00 52.38 -17.14
N SER A 54 31.49 53.38 -17.85
CA SER A 54 32.08 53.87 -19.10
C SER A 54 33.51 54.37 -18.94
N LEU A 55 33.81 55.05 -17.83
CA LEU A 55 35.16 55.52 -17.48
C LEU A 55 36.11 54.36 -17.19
N LEU A 56 35.66 53.33 -16.45
CA LEU A 56 36.45 52.14 -16.15
C LEU A 56 36.89 51.41 -17.43
N LEU A 57 36.00 51.24 -18.41
CA LEU A 57 36.32 50.55 -19.69
C LEU A 57 37.30 51.31 -20.60
N ARG A 58 37.56 52.59 -20.32
CA ARG A 58 38.54 53.41 -21.05
C ARG A 58 39.92 53.38 -20.39
N THR A 59 40.05 52.82 -19.19
CA THR A 59 41.29 52.83 -18.40
C THR A 59 42.28 51.76 -18.87
N ARG A 60 43.51 52.14 -19.25
CA ARG A 60 44.53 51.22 -19.79
C ARG A 60 45.92 51.42 -19.18
N GLY A 61 46.75 50.39 -19.29
CA GLY A 61 48.18 50.44 -18.95
C GLY A 61 48.44 50.70 -17.46
N GLU A 62 49.52 51.43 -17.16
CA GLU A 62 49.97 51.76 -15.80
C GLU A 62 48.93 52.55 -14.99
N LYS A 63 47.96 53.22 -15.64
CA LYS A 63 46.88 53.95 -14.97
C LYS A 63 45.82 53.03 -14.33
N ARG A 64 45.74 51.75 -14.72
CA ARG A 64 44.74 50.79 -14.20
C ARG A 64 44.79 50.68 -12.69
N GLU A 65 45.98 50.50 -12.13
CA GLU A 65 46.16 50.29 -10.69
C GLU A 65 45.80 51.54 -9.89
N ALA A 66 46.20 52.73 -10.38
CA ALA A 66 45.87 54.00 -9.76
C ALA A 66 44.36 54.28 -9.74
N VAL A 67 43.66 54.00 -10.85
CA VAL A 67 42.20 54.19 -10.98
C VAL A 67 41.42 53.24 -10.07
N LEU A 68 41.79 51.96 -10.02
CA LEU A 68 41.14 50.98 -9.14
C LEU A 68 41.42 51.26 -7.66
N ALA A 69 42.64 51.67 -7.31
CA ALA A 69 42.98 52.08 -5.95
C ALA A 69 42.20 53.34 -5.52
N SER A 70 41.99 54.29 -6.44
CA SER A 70 41.18 55.49 -6.19
C SER A 70 39.71 55.13 -5.97
N LEU A 71 39.15 54.25 -6.80
CA LEU A 71 37.79 53.73 -6.64
C LEU A 71 37.62 53.01 -5.28
N ALA A 72 38.52 52.11 -4.94
CA ALA A 72 38.48 51.38 -3.66
C ALA A 72 38.58 52.33 -2.46
N ARG A 73 39.44 53.35 -2.52
CA ARG A 73 39.57 54.37 -1.46
C ARG A 73 38.32 55.22 -1.33
N ALA A 74 37.80 55.73 -2.45
CA ALA A 74 36.60 56.56 -2.46
C ALA A 74 35.38 55.80 -1.91
N ALA A 75 35.19 54.54 -2.33
CA ALA A 75 34.15 53.68 -1.78
C ALA A 75 34.37 53.37 -0.28
N ALA A 76 35.63 53.23 0.15
CA ALA A 76 35.96 53.01 1.55
C ALA A 76 35.59 54.20 2.46
N GLU A 77 35.66 55.44 1.94
CA GLU A 77 35.35 56.68 2.68
C GLU A 77 33.86 57.07 2.59
N LEU A 78 33.13 56.54 1.61
CA LEU A 78 31.72 56.87 1.39
C LEU A 78 30.81 56.27 2.47
N THR A 79 29.83 57.05 2.94
CA THR A 79 28.78 56.58 3.86
C THR A 79 27.64 55.94 3.07
N ALA A 80 27.11 54.82 3.56
CA ALA A 80 26.02 54.12 2.90
C ALA A 80 24.72 54.96 2.89
N PRO A 81 24.01 55.05 1.74
CA PRO A 81 22.70 55.68 1.66
C PRO A 81 21.68 55.09 2.63
N ALA A 82 20.67 55.88 3.03
CA ALA A 82 19.70 55.46 4.04
C ALA A 82 18.89 54.24 3.57
N TRP A 83 18.46 54.24 2.31
CA TRP A 83 17.72 53.12 1.72
C TRP A 83 18.56 51.82 1.74
N LEU A 84 19.87 51.90 1.49
CA LEU A 84 20.74 50.73 1.45
C LEU A 84 20.89 50.10 2.84
N ASN A 85 20.89 50.90 3.91
CA ASN A 85 20.91 50.40 5.28
C ASN A 85 19.64 49.59 5.61
N VAL A 86 18.47 50.03 5.13
CA VAL A 86 17.21 49.29 5.30
C VAL A 86 17.28 47.93 4.59
N VAL A 87 17.71 47.93 3.32
CA VAL A 87 17.79 46.72 2.49
C VAL A 87 18.87 45.75 3.01
N ALA A 88 20.05 46.25 3.38
CA ALA A 88 21.15 45.43 3.89
C ALA A 88 20.81 44.73 5.22
N GLY A 89 19.91 45.32 6.03
CA GLY A 89 19.45 44.76 7.30
C GLY A 89 18.58 43.50 7.18
N LEU A 90 18.05 43.18 6.00
CA LEU A 90 17.21 41.99 5.78
C LEU A 90 18.05 40.69 5.69
N PRO A 91 17.54 39.51 6.10
CA PRO A 91 18.29 38.25 6.22
C PRO A 91 18.53 37.55 4.87
N TRP A 92 19.30 38.19 3.99
CA TRP A 92 19.66 37.63 2.68
C TRP A 92 20.39 36.30 2.80
N ASN A 93 20.05 35.33 1.95
CA ASN A 93 20.80 34.08 1.79
C ASN A 93 22.00 34.26 0.83
N GLY A 94 21.95 35.30 -0.02
CA GLY A 94 23.03 35.69 -0.93
C GLY A 94 22.73 37.01 -1.61
N VAL A 95 23.78 37.78 -1.92
CA VAL A 95 23.70 39.03 -2.65
C VAL A 95 24.56 38.94 -3.90
N PHE A 96 23.97 39.16 -5.05
CA PHE A 96 24.63 39.28 -6.33
C PHE A 96 24.74 40.76 -6.66
N SER A 97 25.91 41.20 -7.12
CA SER A 97 26.06 42.58 -7.56
C SER A 97 26.83 42.68 -8.85
N THR A 98 26.34 43.58 -9.71
CA THR A 98 27.03 44.04 -10.92
C THR A 98 27.90 45.27 -10.65
N ALA A 99 27.74 45.90 -9.47
CA ALA A 99 28.62 46.95 -8.99
C ALA A 99 29.99 46.39 -8.59
N VAL A 100 31.01 47.24 -8.69
CA VAL A 100 32.41 46.83 -8.60
C VAL A 100 33.15 47.48 -7.42
N ASP A 101 32.43 48.28 -6.62
CA ASP A 101 32.93 48.90 -5.41
C ASP A 101 32.61 48.05 -4.16
N SER A 102 33.18 48.41 -3.00
CA SER A 102 33.07 47.62 -1.77
C SER A 102 32.12 48.19 -0.71
N LEU A 103 31.40 49.29 -1.00
CA LEU A 103 30.51 49.93 -0.03
C LEU A 103 29.37 49.00 0.39
N PHE A 104 28.71 48.34 -0.56
CA PHE A 104 27.62 47.42 -0.23
C PHE A 104 28.12 46.20 0.58
N LEU A 105 29.34 45.71 0.32
CA LEU A 105 29.95 44.62 1.10
C LEU A 105 30.11 45.00 2.57
N ARG A 106 30.56 46.23 2.84
CA ARG A 106 30.68 46.76 4.20
C ARG A 106 29.31 46.95 4.84
N THR A 107 28.35 47.48 4.09
CA THR A 107 27.00 47.76 4.59
C THR A 107 26.24 46.48 4.94
N LEU A 108 26.51 45.38 4.23
CA LEU A 108 25.94 44.07 4.53
C LEU A 108 26.51 43.43 5.82
N ARG A 109 27.70 43.82 6.30
CA ARG A 109 28.32 43.22 7.49
C ARG A 109 27.63 43.73 8.76
N SER A 110 27.41 42.83 9.71
CA SER A 110 26.84 43.14 11.03
C SER A 110 27.38 42.20 12.11
N ASP A 111 27.02 42.45 13.37
CA ASP A 111 27.44 41.60 14.49
C ASP A 111 27.00 40.13 14.32
N TRP A 112 25.82 39.92 13.71
CA TRP A 112 25.26 38.59 13.45
C TRP A 112 25.61 38.00 12.08
N ARG A 113 26.12 38.82 11.13
CA ARG A 113 26.40 38.39 9.75
C ARG A 113 27.85 38.59 9.32
N GLN A 114 28.45 37.52 8.81
CA GLN A 114 29.68 37.57 8.01
C GLN A 114 29.35 37.63 6.52
N VAL A 115 30.18 38.35 5.77
CA VAL A 115 30.04 38.50 4.31
C VAL A 115 31.29 37.97 3.63
N GLN A 116 31.12 36.93 2.81
CA GLN A 116 32.17 36.31 2.01
C GLN A 116 32.08 36.79 0.55
N PRO A 117 33.04 37.58 0.05
CA PRO A 117 33.08 37.94 -1.37
C PRO A 117 33.40 36.71 -2.22
N VAL A 118 32.70 36.56 -3.35
CA VAL A 118 32.90 35.49 -4.33
C VAL A 118 32.97 36.09 -5.73
N ALA A 119 34.14 36.02 -6.35
CA ALA A 119 34.37 36.52 -7.71
C ALA A 119 34.75 35.42 -8.71
N ALA A 120 34.91 34.17 -8.27
CA ALA A 120 35.25 33.03 -9.13
C ALA A 120 34.18 31.94 -9.06
N SER A 121 33.75 31.47 -10.23
CA SER A 121 32.76 30.42 -10.43
C SER A 121 33.25 29.04 -10.02
N THR A 122 34.55 28.84 -9.82
CA THR A 122 35.12 27.59 -9.30
C THR A 122 34.98 27.46 -7.78
N PHE A 123 34.80 28.58 -7.07
CA PHE A 123 34.67 28.58 -5.62
C PHE A 123 33.26 28.13 -5.21
N ARG A 124 33.18 27.07 -4.39
CA ARG A 124 31.94 26.55 -3.82
C ARG A 124 32.00 26.61 -2.29
N PRO A 125 31.19 27.47 -1.64
CA PRO A 125 31.15 27.56 -0.18
C PRO A 125 30.38 26.38 0.43
N SER A 126 30.74 26.06 1.68
CA SER A 126 30.17 24.94 2.43
C SER A 126 28.69 25.12 2.80
N ALA A 127 28.24 26.37 3.00
CA ALA A 127 26.87 26.70 3.39
C ALA A 127 26.25 27.75 2.45
N PRO A 128 25.83 27.36 1.22
CA PRO A 128 25.57 28.29 0.15
C PRO A 128 24.35 29.21 0.34
N ARG A 129 23.49 28.92 1.32
CA ARG A 129 22.26 29.66 1.63
C ARG A 129 22.23 30.17 3.08
N SER A 130 23.38 30.31 3.73
CA SER A 130 23.43 30.80 5.11
C SER A 130 23.11 32.30 5.17
N THR A 131 22.21 32.69 6.07
CA THR A 131 21.91 34.11 6.37
C THR A 131 22.94 34.76 7.30
N ASN A 132 23.72 33.93 8.01
CA ASN A 132 24.79 34.36 8.92
C ASN A 132 26.16 34.38 8.22
N GLN A 133 26.34 33.61 7.15
CA GLN A 133 27.51 33.62 6.26
C GLN A 133 27.04 33.90 4.83
N VAL A 134 26.76 35.18 4.56
CA VAL A 134 26.19 35.60 3.28
C VAL A 134 27.28 35.68 2.23
N GLN A 135 27.01 35.09 1.07
CA GLN A 135 27.87 35.29 -0.10
C GLN A 135 27.51 36.60 -0.79
N ALA A 136 28.53 37.41 -1.03
CA ALA A 136 28.44 38.55 -1.93
C ALA A 136 29.12 38.18 -3.25
N VAL A 137 28.33 37.83 -4.25
CA VAL A 137 28.80 37.41 -5.57
C VAL A 137 29.07 38.64 -6.43
N LEU A 138 30.34 38.86 -6.73
CA LEU A 138 30.84 40.00 -7.51
C LEU A 138 30.86 39.61 -8.99
N LEU A 139 29.76 39.83 -9.70
CA LEU A 139 29.62 39.37 -11.09
C LEU A 139 30.73 39.90 -11.99
N PHE A 140 31.07 41.18 -11.84
CA PHE A 140 32.16 41.81 -12.58
C PHE A 140 33.44 42.02 -11.76
N GLY A 141 33.58 41.36 -10.61
CA GLY A 141 34.74 41.52 -9.74
C GLY A 141 34.64 42.77 -8.85
N GLY A 142 35.66 43.02 -8.03
CA GLY A 142 35.69 44.16 -7.09
C GLY A 142 37.02 44.90 -7.12
N ALA A 143 36.99 46.23 -6.96
CA ALA A 143 38.18 47.08 -7.02
C ALA A 143 39.20 46.76 -5.92
N ASP A 144 38.75 46.19 -4.80
CA ASP A 144 39.55 45.77 -3.64
C ASP A 144 39.94 44.29 -3.67
N GLN A 145 39.66 43.57 -4.76
CA GLN A 145 39.94 42.14 -4.91
C GLN A 145 41.34 41.87 -5.52
N PRO A 146 41.86 40.63 -5.39
CA PRO A 146 43.07 40.20 -6.08
C PRO A 146 43.00 40.44 -7.61
N PRO A 147 44.14 40.61 -8.31
CA PRO A 147 44.19 41.01 -9.73
C PRO A 147 43.31 40.19 -10.69
N GLU A 148 43.16 38.89 -10.44
CA GLU A 148 42.32 37.95 -11.19
C GLU A 148 40.81 38.16 -10.99
N ASN A 149 40.43 38.84 -9.91
CA ASN A 149 39.06 39.09 -9.47
C ASN A 149 38.69 40.59 -9.52
N GLN A 150 39.55 41.42 -10.12
CA GLN A 150 39.32 42.85 -10.31
C GLN A 150 38.38 43.14 -11.50
N PRO A 151 37.75 44.32 -11.53
CA PRO A 151 36.83 44.67 -12.58
C PRO A 151 37.50 44.89 -13.94
N PRO A 152 36.76 44.66 -15.04
CA PRO A 152 37.28 44.84 -16.39
C PRO A 152 37.48 46.34 -16.67
N THR A 153 38.68 46.71 -17.13
CA THR A 153 38.99 48.09 -17.55
C THR A 153 39.04 48.25 -19.08
N GLY A 154 38.49 47.29 -19.82
CA GLY A 154 38.45 47.34 -21.28
C GLY A 154 37.49 46.32 -21.88
N ARG A 155 37.08 46.55 -23.13
CA ARG A 155 36.04 45.75 -23.82
C ARG A 155 36.34 44.25 -23.92
N LEU A 156 37.60 43.88 -24.18
CA LEU A 156 37.99 42.46 -24.25
C LEU A 156 37.93 41.79 -22.87
N GLY A 157 38.38 42.49 -21.83
CA GLY A 157 38.28 42.04 -20.44
C GLY A 157 36.84 41.91 -19.98
N LEU A 158 35.97 42.85 -20.38
CA LEU A 158 34.53 42.79 -20.11
C LEU A 158 33.90 41.56 -20.77
N GLY A 159 34.22 41.27 -22.02
CA GLY A 159 33.74 40.07 -22.72
C GLY A 159 34.14 38.77 -22.02
N ALA A 160 35.39 38.65 -21.59
CA ALA A 160 35.84 37.49 -20.81
C ALA A 160 35.13 37.40 -19.45
N ARG A 161 34.96 38.53 -18.76
CA ARG A 161 34.29 38.58 -17.46
C ARG A 161 32.79 38.30 -17.55
N LYS A 162 32.12 38.65 -18.66
CA LYS A 162 30.70 38.32 -18.88
C LYS A 162 30.45 36.80 -18.87
N ALA A 163 31.35 35.99 -19.43
CA ALA A 163 31.21 34.54 -19.37
C ALA A 163 31.24 34.02 -17.92
N GLU A 164 32.13 34.56 -17.09
CA GLU A 164 32.23 34.24 -15.67
C GLU A 164 30.99 34.74 -14.89
N ALA A 165 30.53 35.95 -15.18
CA ALA A 165 29.32 36.54 -14.60
C ALA A 165 28.08 35.69 -14.90
N ARG A 166 27.91 35.21 -16.14
CA ARG A 166 26.85 34.28 -16.53
C ARG A 166 26.92 32.98 -15.73
N ALA A 167 28.10 32.38 -15.61
CA ALA A 167 28.30 31.15 -14.84
C ALA A 167 27.97 31.34 -13.34
N LEU A 168 28.36 32.48 -12.76
CA LEU A 168 28.02 32.84 -11.39
C LEU A 168 26.51 33.06 -11.22
N ALA A 169 25.88 33.82 -12.12
CA ALA A 169 24.46 34.14 -12.06
C ALA A 169 23.56 32.91 -12.30
N GLN A 170 23.96 31.98 -13.17
CA GLN A 170 23.23 30.73 -13.42
C GLN A 170 23.10 29.84 -12.17
N ARG A 171 23.98 30.00 -11.18
CA ARG A 171 23.83 29.32 -9.89
C ARG A 171 22.56 29.72 -9.15
N LEU A 172 21.99 30.90 -9.40
CA LEU A 172 20.71 31.31 -8.80
C LEU A 172 19.61 30.29 -9.10
N PRO A 173 19.20 30.07 -10.38
CA PRO A 173 18.15 29.11 -10.72
C PRO A 173 18.58 27.64 -10.56
N ASP A 174 19.87 27.32 -10.73
CA ASP A 174 20.35 25.92 -10.69
C ASP A 174 20.57 25.36 -9.28
N GLU A 175 21.12 26.17 -8.40
CA GLU A 175 21.65 25.72 -7.11
C GLU A 175 20.99 26.42 -5.92
N LEU A 176 20.66 27.72 -6.03
CA LEU A 176 20.46 28.56 -4.85
C LEU A 176 18.98 28.84 -4.54
N ILE A 177 18.18 29.23 -5.53
CA ILE A 177 16.79 29.60 -5.33
C ILE A 177 15.91 28.35 -5.39
N THR A 178 15.01 28.19 -4.42
CA THR A 178 14.06 27.06 -4.38
C THR A 178 12.70 27.52 -4.90
N PRO A 179 11.72 26.64 -5.16
CA PRO A 179 10.37 27.06 -5.58
C PRO A 179 9.64 28.01 -4.61
N ARG A 180 10.08 28.10 -3.34
CA ARG A 180 9.56 29.05 -2.33
C ARG A 180 10.41 30.32 -2.20
N GLY A 181 11.58 30.36 -2.86
CA GLY A 181 12.51 31.48 -2.78
C GLY A 181 12.13 32.64 -3.68
N VAL A 182 12.81 33.77 -3.45
CA VAL A 182 12.58 35.01 -4.17
C VAL A 182 13.89 35.72 -4.51
N LEU A 183 13.93 36.31 -5.70
CA LEU A 183 14.98 37.20 -6.19
C LEU A 183 14.43 38.62 -6.21
N VAL A 184 15.01 39.50 -5.40
CA VAL A 184 14.76 40.94 -5.43
C VAL A 184 15.84 41.59 -6.28
N ILE A 185 15.45 42.40 -7.25
CA ILE A 185 16.34 43.13 -8.15
C ILE A 185 16.13 44.61 -7.89
N GLU A 186 17.20 45.31 -7.55
CA GLU A 186 17.17 46.74 -7.23
C GLU A 186 18.33 47.45 -7.94
N ALA A 187 18.08 48.69 -8.37
CA ALA A 187 19.06 49.53 -9.05
C ALA A 187 19.73 48.95 -10.32
N TRP A 188 19.09 47.97 -10.97
CA TRP A 188 19.52 47.46 -12.28
C TRP A 188 18.93 48.33 -13.40
N GLY A 189 19.68 48.52 -14.48
CA GLY A 189 19.23 49.27 -15.67
C GLY A 189 19.69 48.64 -16.97
N VAL A 190 19.07 49.03 -18.09
CA VAL A 190 19.37 48.50 -19.45
C VAL A 190 20.80 48.77 -19.94
N ASP A 191 21.50 49.69 -19.30
CA ASP A 191 22.89 50.09 -19.51
C ASP A 191 23.89 49.38 -18.57
N ASP A 192 23.41 48.50 -17.69
CA ASP A 192 24.26 47.67 -16.83
C ASP A 192 25.14 46.72 -17.66
N TRP A 193 26.34 46.43 -17.18
CA TRP A 193 27.20 45.43 -17.82
C TRP A 193 26.57 44.05 -17.88
N PHE A 194 25.69 43.69 -16.94
CA PHE A 194 24.83 42.51 -17.03
C PHE A 194 23.57 42.89 -17.78
N ASP A 195 23.59 42.69 -19.10
CA ASP A 195 22.57 43.18 -20.01
C ASP A 195 21.22 42.45 -19.88
N SER A 196 20.21 42.93 -20.59
CA SER A 196 18.85 42.39 -20.51
C SER A 196 18.74 40.94 -20.99
N GLU A 197 19.57 40.53 -21.96
CA GLU A 197 19.68 39.13 -22.41
C GLU A 197 20.24 38.24 -21.30
N ASP A 198 21.32 38.67 -20.64
CA ASP A 198 21.94 37.95 -19.52
C ASP A 198 20.97 37.79 -18.34
N LEU A 199 20.25 38.86 -17.99
CA LEU A 199 19.25 38.83 -16.92
C LEU A 199 18.07 37.93 -17.27
N TYR A 200 17.56 37.98 -18.51
CA TYR A 200 16.48 37.10 -18.96
C TYR A 200 16.87 35.61 -18.94
N GLY A 201 18.14 35.29 -19.23
CA GLY A 201 18.67 33.93 -19.09
C GLY A 201 18.57 33.36 -17.66
N VAL A 202 18.58 34.22 -16.63
CA VAL A 202 18.31 33.85 -15.24
C VAL A 202 16.80 33.78 -14.98
N LEU A 203 16.05 34.82 -15.38
CA LEU A 203 14.63 34.98 -15.08
C LEU A 203 13.74 33.91 -15.71
N SER A 204 14.00 33.54 -16.97
CA SER A 204 13.23 32.52 -17.73
C SER A 204 13.23 31.13 -17.08
N ARG A 205 14.17 30.88 -16.16
CA ARG A 205 14.33 29.62 -15.43
C ARG A 205 13.71 29.65 -14.04
N LEU A 206 13.22 30.81 -13.61
CA LEU A 206 12.52 30.98 -12.33
C LEU A 206 11.03 30.68 -12.49
N GLY A 207 10.40 30.26 -11.40
CA GLY A 207 8.96 30.09 -11.31
C GLY A 207 8.19 31.41 -11.32
N ARG A 208 6.87 31.32 -11.46
CA ARG A 208 6.00 32.49 -11.49
C ARG A 208 6.09 33.32 -10.20
N GLY A 209 6.24 34.63 -10.36
CA GLY A 209 6.37 35.59 -9.27
C GLY A 209 7.59 35.37 -8.37
N GLN A 210 8.65 34.71 -8.86
CA GLN A 210 9.87 34.50 -8.08
C GLN A 210 10.88 35.64 -8.20
N ALA A 211 10.75 36.54 -9.19
CA ALA A 211 11.61 37.70 -9.33
C ALA A 211 10.82 39.00 -9.25
N HIS A 212 11.39 39.98 -8.56
CA HIS A 212 10.79 41.30 -8.35
C HIS A 212 11.80 42.39 -8.69
N LEU A 213 11.52 43.19 -9.73
CA LEU A 213 12.32 44.36 -10.11
C LEU A 213 11.71 45.62 -9.50
N PHE A 214 12.48 46.32 -8.68
CA PHE A 214 12.11 47.60 -8.06
C PHE A 214 12.76 48.78 -8.77
N SER A 215 12.23 49.97 -8.52
CA SER A 215 12.70 51.23 -9.12
C SER A 215 12.72 51.23 -10.66
N ALA A 216 11.83 50.47 -11.31
CA ALA A 216 11.84 50.35 -12.77
C ALA A 216 11.34 51.63 -13.46
N SER A 217 12.10 52.13 -14.43
CA SER A 217 11.71 53.28 -15.24
C SER A 217 11.01 52.85 -16.54
N SER A 218 10.53 53.82 -17.30
CA SER A 218 9.92 53.56 -18.62
C SER A 218 10.89 52.93 -19.62
N ALA A 219 12.21 53.10 -19.43
CA ALA A 219 13.23 52.48 -20.29
C ALA A 219 13.32 50.96 -20.06
N GLU A 220 13.32 50.49 -18.80
CA GLU A 220 13.34 49.07 -18.48
C GLU A 220 12.03 48.38 -18.92
N LEU A 221 10.89 49.06 -18.79
CA LEU A 221 9.60 48.52 -19.24
C LEU A 221 9.47 48.41 -20.77
N ALA A 222 10.28 49.15 -21.53
CA ALA A 222 10.29 49.12 -22.99
C ALA A 222 11.29 48.08 -23.57
N ASP A 223 12.12 47.46 -22.74
CA ASP A 223 13.06 46.43 -23.15
C ASP A 223 12.34 45.11 -23.50
N GLU A 224 12.72 44.51 -24.63
CA GLU A 224 12.04 43.33 -25.19
C GLU A 224 12.17 42.08 -24.28
N PHE A 225 13.34 41.89 -23.65
CA PHE A 225 13.58 40.74 -22.79
C PHE A 225 12.85 40.85 -21.45
N LEU A 226 12.82 42.05 -20.86
CA LEU A 226 12.03 42.28 -19.64
C LEU A 226 10.52 42.18 -19.90
N ALA A 227 10.04 42.72 -21.02
CA ALA A 227 8.65 42.58 -21.43
C ALA A 227 8.24 41.09 -21.58
N ALA A 228 9.13 40.25 -22.11
CA ALA A 228 8.92 38.80 -22.20
C ALA A 228 8.83 38.15 -20.81
N ALA A 229 9.75 38.43 -19.88
CA ALA A 229 9.72 37.88 -18.53
C ALA A 229 8.46 38.29 -17.74
N ILE A 230 7.97 39.50 -17.95
CA ILE A 230 6.70 39.98 -17.37
C ILE A 230 5.51 39.20 -17.96
N ALA A 231 5.48 39.01 -19.29
CA ALA A 231 4.42 38.27 -19.96
C ALA A 231 4.35 36.80 -19.54
N GLU A 232 5.51 36.17 -19.30
CA GLU A 232 5.63 34.80 -18.77
C GLU A 232 5.22 34.70 -17.28
N GLY A 233 5.19 35.84 -16.59
CA GLY A 233 4.86 35.96 -15.17
C GLY A 233 6.01 35.56 -14.24
N THR A 234 7.24 35.46 -14.75
CA THR A 234 8.44 35.15 -13.94
C THR A 234 8.94 36.41 -13.21
N LEU A 235 8.81 37.58 -13.83
CA LEU A 235 9.18 38.88 -13.28
C LEU A 235 7.95 39.72 -12.90
N VAL A 236 7.98 40.30 -11.70
CA VAL A 236 7.01 41.30 -11.22
C VAL A 236 7.72 42.63 -11.05
N VAL A 237 7.16 43.71 -11.62
CA VAL A 237 7.81 45.03 -11.60
C VAL A 237 7.09 45.96 -10.63
N HIS A 238 7.87 46.76 -9.90
CA HIS A 238 7.43 47.76 -8.93
C HIS A 238 8.02 49.12 -9.28
N ALA A 239 7.18 50.17 -9.22
CA ALA A 239 7.61 51.54 -9.49
C ALA A 239 8.26 52.21 -8.27
N GLU A 240 7.90 51.77 -7.07
CA GLU A 240 8.53 52.18 -5.81
C GLU A 240 9.90 51.49 -5.60
N ASP A 241 10.73 52.08 -4.75
CA ASP A 241 11.98 51.47 -4.30
C ASP A 241 11.71 50.39 -3.24
N PHE A 242 12.61 49.40 -3.16
CA PHE A 242 12.42 48.27 -2.26
C PHE A 242 12.48 48.67 -0.78
N ALA A 243 13.24 49.70 -0.40
CA ALA A 243 13.31 50.14 0.99
C ALA A 243 11.96 50.70 1.47
N SER A 244 11.30 51.51 0.64
CA SER A 244 9.94 52.02 0.87
C SER A 244 8.92 50.88 1.00
N TYR A 245 9.05 49.84 0.17
CA TYR A 245 8.18 48.65 0.22
C TYR A 245 8.30 47.92 1.57
N VAL A 246 9.54 47.72 2.05
CA VAL A 246 9.85 47.05 3.31
C VAL A 246 9.36 47.85 4.51
N GLU A 247 9.58 49.16 4.52
CA GLU A 247 9.14 50.04 5.61
C GLU A 247 7.60 50.09 5.70
N GLU A 248 6.89 50.07 4.58
CA GLU A 248 5.43 49.98 4.60
C GLU A 248 4.94 48.62 5.11
N ALA A 249 5.62 47.51 4.78
CA ALA A 249 5.29 46.19 5.29
C ALA A 249 5.51 46.07 6.82
N ARG A 250 6.59 46.67 7.33
CA ARG A 250 6.86 46.81 8.78
C ARG A 250 5.79 47.63 9.47
N ARG A 251 5.45 48.81 8.93
CA ARG A 251 4.40 49.70 9.47
C ARG A 251 3.04 49.00 9.59
N ARG A 252 2.75 48.06 8.68
CA ARG A 252 1.52 47.26 8.68
C ARG A 252 1.57 46.00 9.56
N GLY A 253 2.69 45.74 10.24
CA GLY A 253 2.90 44.54 11.06
C GLY A 253 2.89 43.24 10.26
N ARG A 254 3.18 43.32 8.95
CA ARG A 254 3.17 42.17 8.02
C ARG A 254 4.55 41.62 7.74
N LEU A 255 5.56 42.46 7.88
CA LEU A 255 6.92 42.02 8.10
C LEU A 255 7.17 42.19 9.59
N THR A 256 7.29 41.09 10.31
CA THR A 256 7.72 41.17 11.71
C THR A 256 9.12 41.78 11.71
N ASP A 257 9.47 42.63 12.67
CA ASP A 257 10.88 42.85 12.99
C ASP A 257 11.41 41.46 13.32
N LEU A 258 12.00 40.80 12.31
CA LEU A 258 12.72 39.55 12.46
C LEU A 258 13.52 39.74 13.72
N GLN A 259 13.16 38.96 14.75
CA GLN A 259 13.68 39.09 16.11
C GLN A 259 15.08 39.62 15.98
N ARG A 260 15.31 40.87 16.42
CA ARG A 260 16.68 41.37 16.57
C ARG A 260 17.41 40.19 17.18
N PHE A 261 18.26 39.51 16.40
CA PHE A 261 19.13 38.49 16.93
C PHE A 261 19.81 39.22 18.05
N ASP A 262 19.41 38.90 19.28
CA ASP A 262 19.64 39.75 20.41
C ASP A 262 21.14 39.97 20.43
N SER A 263 21.59 41.22 20.55
CA SER A 263 23.01 41.55 20.48
C SER A 263 23.83 40.95 21.64
N GLY A 264 23.20 40.15 22.51
CA GLY A 264 23.89 39.23 23.40
C GLY A 264 24.11 37.90 22.67
N GLY A 265 25.38 37.55 22.40
CA GLY A 265 25.75 36.33 21.71
C GLY A 265 25.12 35.05 22.28
N HIS A 266 25.27 33.94 21.54
CA HIS A 266 24.71 32.64 21.93
C HIS A 266 25.18 32.23 23.32
N ARG A 267 24.24 31.91 24.22
CA ARG A 267 24.53 31.65 25.64
C ARG A 267 24.06 30.26 26.08
N ILE A 268 24.94 29.51 26.73
CA ILE A 268 24.61 28.26 27.42
C ILE A 268 24.37 28.55 28.90
N ARG A 269 23.27 28.01 29.44
CA ARG A 269 22.91 28.16 30.85
C ARG A 269 23.61 27.12 31.71
N HIS A 270 24.17 27.54 32.84
CA HIS A 270 24.66 26.67 33.91
C HIS A 270 24.22 27.18 35.27
N GLY A 271 23.31 26.47 35.94
CA GLY A 271 22.65 26.94 37.16
C GLY A 271 21.89 28.25 36.94
N GLY A 272 22.39 29.33 37.54
CA GLY A 272 21.89 30.70 37.37
C GLY A 272 22.70 31.54 36.37
N ASP A 273 23.84 31.05 35.92
CA ASP A 273 24.78 31.80 35.07
C ASP A 273 24.59 31.47 33.58
N PHE A 274 25.03 32.40 32.73
CA PHE A 274 25.02 32.25 31.28
C PHE A 274 26.43 32.44 30.73
N HIS A 275 26.88 31.48 29.92
CA HIS A 275 28.20 31.49 29.29
C HIS A 275 28.06 31.73 27.79
N GLU A 276 28.71 32.78 27.28
CA GLU A 276 28.70 33.12 25.86
C GLU A 276 29.62 32.19 25.05
N VAL A 277 29.08 31.58 24.00
CA VAL A 277 29.82 30.69 23.10
C VAL A 277 30.63 31.53 22.10
N PRO A 278 31.96 31.35 22.00
CA PRO A 278 32.78 32.04 21.00
C PRO A 278 32.26 31.81 19.58
N ARG A 279 32.21 32.89 18.79
CA ARG A 279 31.62 32.90 17.44
C ARG A 279 32.22 31.85 16.50
N ASP A 280 33.53 31.62 16.58
CA ASP A 280 34.21 30.65 15.72
C ASP A 280 33.82 29.21 16.06
N ILE A 281 33.67 28.89 17.36
CA ILE A 281 33.19 27.58 17.83
C ILE A 281 31.73 27.37 17.42
N TRP A 282 30.89 28.39 17.62
CA TRP A 282 29.49 28.35 17.22
C TRP A 282 29.34 28.07 15.72
N ASN A 283 30.06 28.83 14.87
CA ASN A 283 30.03 28.65 13.41
C ASN A 283 30.56 27.26 12.98
N ALA A 284 31.62 26.76 13.61
CA ALA A 284 32.18 25.45 13.30
C ALA A 284 31.21 24.30 13.61
N VAL A 285 30.51 24.38 14.74
CA VAL A 285 29.56 23.34 15.19
C VAL A 285 28.23 23.45 14.45
N THR A 286 27.73 24.66 14.20
CA THR A 286 26.44 24.89 13.50
C THR A 286 26.40 24.41 12.05
N ALA A 287 27.57 24.14 11.46
CA ALA A 287 27.65 23.47 10.17
C ALA A 287 27.05 22.04 10.17
N PHE A 288 26.97 21.38 11.33
CA PHE A 288 26.44 20.01 11.43
C PHE A 288 25.60 19.73 12.69
N GLY A 289 25.59 20.59 13.70
CA GLY A 289 24.88 20.38 14.96
C GLY A 289 24.25 21.65 15.50
N GLN A 290 23.38 21.51 16.50
CA GLN A 290 22.72 22.60 17.17
C GLN A 290 23.10 22.58 18.66
N PRO A 291 23.95 23.49 19.12
CA PRO A 291 24.07 23.75 20.56
C PRO A 291 22.71 24.24 21.09
N ILE A 292 22.27 23.69 22.22
CA ILE A 292 21.00 24.09 22.84
C ILE A 292 21.27 25.30 23.75
N ASP A 293 21.01 26.50 23.22
CA ASP A 293 21.22 27.77 23.91
C ASP A 293 19.98 28.24 24.68
N ALA A 294 20.13 29.32 25.44
CA ALA A 294 19.08 29.89 26.27
C ALA A 294 17.84 30.31 25.47
N ASP A 295 18.02 30.78 24.23
CA ASP A 295 16.95 31.27 23.37
C ASP A 295 16.06 30.11 22.91
N LEU A 296 16.63 28.95 22.59
CA LEU A 296 15.88 27.73 22.28
C LEU A 296 15.09 27.18 23.48
N LEU A 297 15.50 27.51 24.71
CA LEU A 297 14.84 27.10 25.95
C LEU A 297 13.74 28.08 26.40
N ALA A 298 13.61 29.24 25.77
CA ALA A 298 12.62 30.24 26.13
C ALA A 298 11.19 29.68 26.01
N ALA A 299 10.34 30.03 26.98
CA ALA A 299 8.95 29.60 26.98
C ALA A 299 8.21 30.21 25.77
N PRO A 300 7.50 29.40 24.96
CA PRO A 300 6.71 29.92 23.87
C PRO A 300 5.58 30.79 24.43
N PRO A 301 5.15 31.84 23.70
CA PRO A 301 4.00 32.65 24.09
C PRO A 301 2.75 31.77 24.19
N THR A 302 1.80 32.13 25.06
CA THR A 302 0.52 31.43 25.24
C THR A 302 -0.24 31.37 23.91
N GLN A 303 -0.71 30.18 23.51
CA GLN A 303 -1.31 29.94 22.19
C GLN A 303 -2.77 29.53 22.31
N SER A 304 -3.58 29.93 21.33
CA SER A 304 -4.95 29.41 21.19
C SER A 304 -4.93 27.92 20.80
N GLN A 305 -6.07 27.25 20.99
CA GLN A 305 -6.20 25.83 20.67
C GLN A 305 -6.05 25.58 19.16
N GLU A 306 -6.53 26.51 18.32
CA GLU A 306 -6.42 26.47 16.87
C GLU A 306 -4.97 26.60 16.41
N LEU A 307 -4.22 27.55 16.99
CA LEU A 307 -2.81 27.74 16.67
C LEU A 307 -1.98 26.51 17.10
N ARG A 308 -2.33 25.92 18.25
CA ARG A 308 -1.71 24.70 18.76
C ARG A 308 -1.94 23.51 17.82
N TYR A 309 -3.14 23.38 17.24
CA TYR A 309 -3.45 22.38 16.23
C TYR A 309 -2.67 22.59 14.92
N VAL A 310 -2.59 23.84 14.43
CA VAL A 310 -1.79 24.17 13.22
C VAL A 310 -0.32 23.80 13.43
N ARG A 311 0.28 24.19 14.56
CA ARG A 311 1.67 23.84 14.89
C ARG A 311 1.90 22.35 15.06
N PHE A 312 0.91 21.60 15.57
CA PHE A 312 1.00 20.14 15.63
C PHE A 312 1.07 19.52 14.23
N ARG A 313 0.27 20.00 13.28
CA ARG A 313 0.32 19.56 11.88
C ARG A 313 1.66 19.88 11.23
N GLU A 314 2.17 21.09 11.44
CA GLU A 314 3.49 21.50 10.96
C GLU A 314 4.60 20.63 11.55
N PHE A 315 4.55 20.35 12.86
CA PHE A 315 5.50 19.48 13.54
C PHE A 315 5.52 18.05 12.96
N LEU A 316 4.35 17.49 12.63
CA LEU A 316 4.25 16.15 12.02
C LEU A 316 4.72 16.12 10.56
N GLY A 317 4.48 17.20 9.81
CA GLY A 317 4.82 17.32 8.39
C GLY A 317 6.24 17.82 8.13
N ALA A 318 6.92 18.38 9.13
CA ALA A 318 8.27 18.90 9.00
C ALA A 318 9.26 17.76 8.68
N THR A 319 9.95 17.90 7.54
CA THR A 319 11.07 17.02 7.17
C THR A 319 12.41 17.54 7.70
N GLU A 320 12.42 18.76 8.26
CA GLU A 320 13.58 19.46 8.79
C GLU A 320 13.34 19.90 10.24
N SER A 321 14.44 20.08 10.98
CA SER A 321 14.48 20.39 12.41
C SER A 321 14.05 21.81 12.81
N SER A 322 13.61 22.65 11.87
CA SER A 322 13.51 24.11 12.07
C SER A 322 12.47 24.57 13.10
N ASN A 323 11.64 23.68 13.66
CA ASN A 323 10.71 24.01 14.74
C ASN A 323 10.52 22.88 15.80
N ILE A 324 11.44 21.92 15.89
CA ILE A 324 11.28 20.78 16.81
C ILE A 324 11.28 21.19 18.30
N TRP A 325 12.10 22.19 18.65
CA TRP A 325 12.29 22.63 20.03
C TRP A 325 11.04 23.33 20.59
N SER A 326 10.44 24.22 19.81
CA SER A 326 9.21 24.91 20.20
C SER A 326 8.03 23.94 20.32
N ALA A 327 7.98 22.90 19.48
CA ALA A 327 6.98 21.83 19.55
C ALA A 327 7.14 20.96 20.82
N ILE A 328 8.36 20.57 21.18
CA ILE A 328 8.66 19.84 22.41
C ILE A 328 8.27 20.69 23.63
N ASN A 329 8.67 21.97 23.66
CA ASN A 329 8.35 22.88 24.76
C ASN A 329 6.83 23.10 24.91
N SER A 330 6.09 23.13 23.79
CA SER A 330 4.63 23.27 23.76
C SER A 330 3.86 21.97 24.08
N GLY A 331 4.57 20.89 24.41
CA GLY A 331 3.99 19.59 24.73
C GLY A 331 3.30 18.89 23.55
N LEU A 332 3.74 19.16 22.32
CA LEU A 332 3.17 18.54 21.11
C LEU A 332 3.71 17.13 20.86
N ALA A 333 4.95 16.86 21.31
CA ALA A 333 5.59 15.55 21.18
C ALA A 333 4.96 14.51 22.12
N PHE A 334 4.64 13.33 21.58
CA PHE A 334 4.15 12.21 22.38
C PHE A 334 5.32 11.42 22.98
N ARG A 335 5.33 11.26 24.31
CA ARG A 335 6.35 10.51 25.05
C ARG A 335 6.06 9.01 25.05
N ARG A 336 7.01 8.22 24.55
CA ARG A 336 7.02 6.75 24.55
C ARG A 336 7.52 6.19 25.89
N ASP A 337 7.15 4.95 26.21
CA ASP A 337 7.56 4.29 27.48
C ASP A 337 9.08 4.16 27.64
N TYR A 338 9.80 3.81 26.55
CA TYR A 338 11.25 3.60 26.57
C TYR A 338 12.06 4.88 26.85
N GLU A 339 11.46 6.06 26.67
CA GLU A 339 12.15 7.34 26.89
C GLU A 339 12.52 7.54 28.36
N THR A 340 11.80 6.89 29.29
CA THR A 340 12.12 6.93 30.71
C THR A 340 13.42 6.16 31.01
N ASP A 341 13.57 4.94 30.48
CA ASP A 341 14.81 4.17 30.61
C ASP A 341 15.99 4.87 29.92
N LEU A 342 15.75 5.50 28.75
CA LEU A 342 16.75 6.33 28.09
C LEU A 342 17.23 7.47 28.99
N ARG A 343 16.28 8.18 29.62
CA ARG A 343 16.59 9.30 30.52
C ARG A 343 17.39 8.84 31.73
N ASP A 344 16.94 7.80 32.42
CA ASP A 344 17.59 7.30 33.65
C ASP A 344 19.04 6.86 33.39
N ARG A 345 19.32 6.23 32.23
CA ARG A 345 20.68 5.82 31.86
C ARG A 345 21.58 7.00 31.49
N VAL A 346 21.04 8.02 30.84
CA VAL A 346 21.79 9.25 30.51
C VAL A 346 22.13 10.01 31.78
N ASP A 347 21.19 10.15 32.72
CA ASP A 347 21.44 10.80 34.01
C ASP A 347 22.50 10.04 34.83
N THR A 348 22.44 8.70 34.82
CA THR A 348 23.47 7.85 35.45
C THR A 348 24.85 8.05 34.80
N ALA A 349 24.90 8.17 33.48
CA ALA A 349 26.15 8.40 32.75
C ALA A 349 26.72 9.79 33.03
N LEU A 350 25.89 10.84 33.05
CA LEU A 350 26.29 12.22 33.33
C LEU A 350 26.78 12.43 34.78
N ALA A 351 26.30 11.61 35.73
CA ALA A 351 26.73 11.63 37.12
C ALA A 351 28.05 10.84 37.40
N GLY A 352 28.54 10.05 36.44
CA GLY A 352 29.72 9.19 36.61
C GLY A 352 31.05 9.95 36.68
N ARG A 353 32.04 9.41 37.40
CA ARG A 353 33.41 9.96 37.44
C ARG A 353 34.25 9.64 36.19
N SER A 354 33.88 8.58 35.47
CA SER A 354 34.43 8.17 34.17
C SER A 354 33.32 8.36 33.14
N LEU A 355 33.27 9.55 32.51
CA LEU A 355 32.16 9.95 31.65
C LEU A 355 32.19 9.29 30.25
N LEU A 356 33.25 8.56 29.90
CA LEU A 356 33.56 8.20 28.50
C LEU A 356 33.92 6.73 28.22
N GLU A 357 33.46 5.75 29.01
CA GLU A 357 33.83 4.37 28.69
C GLU A 357 33.20 3.86 27.37
N ARG A 358 31.95 4.22 27.03
CA ARG A 358 31.25 3.83 25.78
C ARG A 358 29.96 4.65 25.52
N PRO A 359 29.55 4.86 24.25
CA PRO A 359 28.30 5.54 23.89
C PRO A 359 27.03 4.75 24.28
N LEU A 360 25.95 5.47 24.60
CA LEU A 360 24.61 4.92 24.75
C LEU A 360 23.91 4.89 23.38
N LEU A 361 23.34 3.76 22.99
CA LEU A 361 22.73 3.59 21.68
C LEU A 361 21.22 3.36 21.79
N LEU A 362 20.43 4.18 21.12
CA LEU A 362 18.99 4.01 20.95
C LEU A 362 18.69 3.28 19.63
N GLN A 363 18.26 2.03 19.73
CA GLN A 363 18.10 1.12 18.60
C GLN A 363 16.63 0.89 18.27
N GLY A 364 16.24 0.98 16.99
CA GLY A 364 14.89 0.62 16.57
C GLY A 364 14.58 0.94 15.10
N GLN A 365 13.46 0.41 14.59
CA GLN A 365 13.01 0.62 13.21
C GLN A 365 12.51 2.06 12.93
N THR A 366 12.30 2.41 11.65
CA THR A 366 11.64 3.68 11.30
C THR A 366 10.25 3.78 11.94
N GLY A 367 9.86 4.99 12.34
CA GLY A 367 8.54 5.24 12.91
C GLY A 367 8.35 4.77 14.35
N SER A 368 9.43 4.45 15.10
CA SER A 368 9.37 4.14 16.54
C SER A 368 9.54 5.35 17.48
N GLY A 369 9.74 6.56 16.93
CA GLY A 369 9.85 7.81 17.71
C GLY A 369 11.27 8.25 18.10
N LYS A 370 12.33 7.53 17.68
CA LYS A 370 13.72 7.78 18.10
C LYS A 370 14.18 9.24 17.94
N THR A 371 13.97 9.85 16.78
CA THR A 371 14.36 11.23 16.51
C THR A 371 13.72 12.22 17.48
N ILE A 372 12.43 12.05 17.76
CA ILE A 372 11.70 12.90 18.71
C ILE A 372 12.14 12.64 20.15
N ALA A 373 12.40 11.37 20.50
CA ALA A 373 12.93 11.00 21.82
C ALA A 373 14.31 11.61 22.08
N LEU A 374 15.22 11.59 21.09
CA LEU A 374 16.55 12.19 21.20
C LEU A 374 16.50 13.72 21.30
N ALA A 375 15.66 14.38 20.50
CA ALA A 375 15.45 15.82 20.64
C ALA A 375 14.82 16.17 22.00
N SER A 376 13.85 15.38 22.48
CA SER A 376 13.22 15.59 23.79
C SER A 376 14.21 15.38 24.94
N LEU A 377 15.11 14.39 24.83
CA LEU A 377 16.21 14.19 25.75
C LEU A 377 17.13 15.41 25.78
N ALA A 378 17.63 15.85 24.62
CA ALA A 378 18.51 17.01 24.49
C ALA A 378 17.90 18.27 25.12
N TYR A 379 16.62 18.53 24.80
CA TYR A 379 15.88 19.66 25.35
C TYR A 379 15.73 19.57 26.88
N SER A 380 15.35 18.40 27.40
CA SER A 380 15.10 18.21 28.83
C SER A 380 16.37 18.39 29.68
N VAL A 381 17.51 17.85 29.23
CA VAL A 381 18.79 17.96 29.92
C VAL A 381 19.33 19.40 29.86
N ALA A 382 19.20 20.07 28.71
CA ALA A 382 19.60 21.47 28.58
C ALA A 382 18.79 22.39 29.50
N ARG A 383 17.48 22.13 29.64
CA ARG A 383 16.58 22.93 30.49
C ARG A 383 16.92 22.86 31.98
N GLU A 384 17.53 21.77 32.43
CA GLU A 384 18.01 21.64 33.82
C GLU A 384 19.22 22.53 34.12
N GLY A 385 19.94 22.98 33.08
CA GLY A 385 21.07 23.88 33.20
C GLY A 385 22.23 23.29 33.98
N GLN A 386 22.40 21.97 34.01
CA GLN A 386 23.54 21.31 34.67
C GLN A 386 24.65 20.93 33.69
N HIS A 387 24.32 20.76 32.40
CA HIS A 387 25.24 20.27 31.37
C HIS A 387 25.07 21.09 30.09
N ALA A 388 26.14 21.27 29.32
CA ALA A 388 26.02 21.76 27.96
C ALA A 388 25.44 20.66 27.06
N VAL A 389 24.62 21.01 26.06
CA VAL A 389 24.01 20.02 25.16
C VAL A 389 24.25 20.41 23.71
N LEU A 390 24.73 19.45 22.92
CA LEU A 390 24.88 19.57 21.47
C LEU A 390 24.07 18.46 20.79
N HIS A 391 23.08 18.87 19.99
CA HIS A 391 22.23 17.96 19.22
C HIS A 391 22.63 17.92 17.74
N ILE A 392 22.98 16.75 17.22
CA ILE A 392 23.38 16.52 15.82
C ILE A 392 22.23 15.78 15.12
N PRO A 393 21.46 16.46 14.22
CA PRO A 393 20.29 15.88 13.56
C PRO A 393 20.66 14.87 12.45
N ARG A 394 19.70 14.04 12.06
CA ARG A 394 19.87 12.92 11.12
C ARG A 394 20.39 13.26 9.72
N ARG A 395 20.14 14.47 9.22
CA ARG A 395 20.58 14.93 7.89
C ARG A 395 21.78 15.89 7.96
N ALA A 396 22.42 16.00 9.11
CA ALA A 396 23.63 16.79 9.24
C ALA A 396 24.74 16.27 8.31
N ILE A 397 25.57 17.19 7.82
CA ILE A 397 26.89 16.83 7.27
C ILE A 397 27.63 16.03 8.35
N ARG A 398 28.43 15.04 7.93
CA ARG A 398 29.19 14.19 8.85
C ARG A 398 29.90 15.07 9.90
N PRO A 399 29.69 14.84 11.21
CA PRO A 399 30.16 15.74 12.23
C PRO A 399 31.69 15.85 12.23
N SER A 400 32.20 17.07 12.36
CA SER A 400 33.64 17.29 12.52
C SER A 400 34.06 16.95 13.95
N PHE A 401 34.94 15.96 14.10
CA PHE A 401 35.44 15.55 15.42
C PHE A 401 36.22 16.68 16.09
N GLU A 402 36.97 17.46 15.31
CA GLU A 402 37.75 18.61 15.79
C GLU A 402 36.83 19.74 16.29
N ALA A 403 35.76 20.06 15.57
CA ALA A 403 34.82 21.09 16.03
C ALA A 403 34.06 20.67 17.30
N ILE A 404 33.71 19.39 17.43
CA ILE A 404 33.12 18.84 18.67
C ILE A 404 34.13 18.91 19.82
N ASP A 405 35.39 18.58 19.57
CA ASP A 405 36.48 18.68 20.55
C ASP A 405 36.65 20.11 21.05
N SER A 406 36.74 21.09 20.14
CA SER A 406 36.84 22.51 20.50
C SER A 406 35.63 23.02 21.31
N PHE A 407 34.43 22.53 21.00
CA PHE A 407 33.25 22.87 21.78
C PHE A 407 33.30 22.26 23.18
N CYS A 408 33.67 20.98 23.31
CA CYS A 408 33.81 20.33 24.61
C CYS A 408 34.91 21.00 25.46
N GLU A 409 36.03 21.35 24.84
CA GLU A 409 37.13 22.10 25.46
C GLU A 409 36.67 23.44 26.01
N TRP A 410 35.93 24.21 25.21
CA TRP A 410 35.41 25.49 25.65
C TRP A 410 34.44 25.31 26.83
N VAL A 411 33.55 24.32 26.79
CA VAL A 411 32.64 23.99 27.90
C VAL A 411 33.44 23.65 29.18
N GLU A 412 34.48 22.82 29.08
CA GLU A 412 35.32 22.43 30.23
C GLU A 412 36.12 23.60 30.83
N ASN A 413 36.48 24.58 30.00
CA ASN A 413 37.13 25.81 30.43
C ASN A 413 36.14 26.80 31.07
N THR A 414 34.83 26.52 31.00
CA THR A 414 33.80 27.20 31.80
C THR A 414 33.45 26.39 33.05
N SER A 415 32.61 26.92 33.94
CA SER A 415 32.15 26.21 35.15
C SER A 415 31.20 25.03 34.87
N VAL A 416 30.96 24.68 33.60
CA VAL A 416 30.05 23.60 33.19
C VAL A 416 30.75 22.24 33.37
N PRO A 417 30.14 21.27 34.07
CA PRO A 417 30.82 20.03 34.45
C PRO A 417 31.04 19.04 33.29
N SER A 418 30.14 19.01 32.31
CA SER A 418 30.22 18.07 31.17
C SER A 418 29.28 18.45 30.02
N THR A 419 29.49 17.82 28.87
CA THR A 419 28.70 17.98 27.64
C THR A 419 27.91 16.72 27.31
N LEU A 420 26.61 16.85 27.06
CA LEU A 420 25.80 15.80 26.44
C LEU A 420 25.79 15.97 24.91
N LEU A 421 26.32 14.96 24.21
CA LEU A 421 26.30 14.86 22.76
C LEU A 421 25.15 13.93 22.34
N VAL A 422 24.13 14.48 21.68
CA VAL A 422 22.99 13.71 21.16
C VAL A 422 23.08 13.64 19.65
N TRP A 423 23.44 12.48 19.09
CA TRP A 423 23.66 12.30 17.67
C TRP A 423 22.64 11.35 17.05
N ASP A 424 21.61 11.91 16.39
CA ASP A 424 20.60 11.16 15.64
C ASP A 424 21.14 10.66 14.27
N GLY A 425 22.33 10.06 14.26
CA GLY A 425 23.01 9.68 13.02
C GLY A 425 22.37 8.54 12.24
N MET A 426 21.65 7.61 12.90
CA MET A 426 21.19 6.35 12.29
C MET A 426 22.32 5.60 11.55
N VAL A 427 23.55 5.73 12.05
CA VAL A 427 24.77 5.13 11.47
C VAL A 427 25.16 3.85 12.20
N ASP A 428 26.19 3.18 11.69
CA ASP A 428 26.78 2.00 12.33
C ASP A 428 27.28 2.34 13.75
N PRO A 429 27.01 1.49 14.76
CA PRO A 429 27.54 1.62 16.12
C PRO A 429 29.02 2.03 16.20
N ASP A 430 29.88 1.49 15.32
CA ASP A 430 31.32 1.74 15.32
C ASP A 430 31.70 3.21 15.04
N GLU A 431 30.86 3.98 14.35
CA GLU A 431 31.06 5.43 14.17
C GLU A 431 30.92 6.18 15.51
N TYR A 432 29.94 5.80 16.33
CA TYR A 432 29.75 6.38 17.66
C TYR A 432 30.91 6.02 18.59
N PHE A 433 31.35 4.76 18.57
CA PHE A 433 32.50 4.33 19.36
C PHE A 433 33.79 5.06 18.96
N ARG A 434 33.98 5.35 17.66
CA ARG A 434 35.13 6.12 17.18
C ARG A 434 35.14 7.55 17.72
N LEU A 435 34.00 8.24 17.71
CA LEU A 435 33.89 9.59 18.28
C LEU A 435 34.11 9.56 19.79
N ALA A 436 33.45 8.64 20.51
CA ALA A 436 33.62 8.49 21.95
C ALA A 436 35.09 8.25 22.33
N ARG A 437 35.78 7.33 21.63
CA ARG A 437 37.20 7.04 21.86
C ARG A 437 38.11 8.22 21.53
N TYR A 438 37.77 8.99 20.49
CA TYR A 438 38.53 10.19 20.10
C TYR A 438 38.47 11.26 21.21
N LEU A 439 37.29 11.50 21.77
CA LEU A 439 37.08 12.46 22.86
C LEU A 439 37.72 11.96 24.17
N ASP A 440 37.64 10.65 24.44
CA ASP A 440 38.22 10.03 25.64
C ASP A 440 39.75 10.11 25.63
N ALA A 441 40.37 9.83 24.49
CA ALA A 441 41.81 9.96 24.30
C ALA A 441 42.34 11.39 24.51
N ARG A 442 41.46 12.40 24.40
CA ARG A 442 41.75 13.81 24.65
C ARG A 442 41.31 14.27 26.05
N GLY A 443 40.77 13.37 26.87
CA GLY A 443 40.37 13.65 28.25
C GLY A 443 39.10 14.47 28.39
N ARG A 444 38.25 14.53 27.35
CA ARG A 444 37.02 15.33 27.37
C ARG A 444 35.97 14.76 28.32
N LYS A 445 35.11 15.61 28.87
CA LYS A 445 34.01 15.23 29.78
C LYS A 445 32.70 15.24 29.01
N ALA A 446 32.46 14.22 28.18
CA ALA A 446 31.26 14.16 27.35
C ALA A 446 30.53 12.81 27.42
N VAL A 447 29.20 12.83 27.39
CA VAL A 447 28.37 11.62 27.25
C VAL A 447 27.79 11.60 25.83
N LEU A 448 28.00 10.52 25.09
CA LEU A 448 27.51 10.37 23.72
C LEU A 448 26.28 9.44 23.67
N VAL A 449 25.17 9.94 23.11
CA VAL A 449 23.95 9.19 22.83
C VAL A 449 23.73 9.15 21.32
N GLY A 450 23.69 7.95 20.73
CA GLY A 450 23.51 7.72 19.30
C GLY A 450 22.20 7.01 18.95
N SER A 451 21.70 7.17 17.72
CA SER A 451 20.60 6.35 17.18
C SER A 451 21.08 5.33 16.15
N CYS A 452 20.50 4.13 16.13
CA CYS A 452 20.82 3.12 15.12
C CYS A 452 19.61 2.27 14.72
N TYR A 453 19.69 1.62 13.56
CA TYR A 453 18.74 0.61 13.14
C TYR A 453 18.99 -0.71 13.89
N ARG A 454 17.96 -1.57 13.89
CA ARG A 454 18.04 -2.83 14.62
C ARG A 454 19.03 -3.79 13.93
N THR A 455 20.07 -4.21 14.66
CA THR A 455 20.95 -5.33 14.30
C THR A 455 20.71 -6.51 15.26
N ASN A 456 20.82 -7.76 14.75
CA ASN A 456 20.56 -8.98 15.52
C ASN A 456 21.71 -9.40 16.46
N GLU A 457 22.70 -8.52 16.71
CA GLU A 457 23.83 -8.84 17.57
C GLU A 457 23.45 -8.78 19.06
N ARG A 458 24.13 -9.61 19.88
CA ARG A 458 23.78 -9.85 21.28
C ARG A 458 23.65 -8.55 22.07
N ARG A 459 22.58 -8.45 22.87
CA ARG A 459 22.29 -7.36 23.81
C ARG A 459 23.52 -6.95 24.62
N THR A 460 24.13 -5.84 24.26
CA THR A 460 25.08 -5.12 25.11
C THR A 460 24.30 -4.26 26.11
N ARG A 461 24.84 -4.04 27.32
CA ARG A 461 24.16 -3.26 28.38
C ARG A 461 23.91 -1.78 28.02
N GLN A 462 24.47 -1.29 26.91
CA GLN A 462 24.42 0.12 26.49
C GLN A 462 23.48 0.38 25.32
N VAL A 463 22.69 -0.63 24.95
CA VAL A 463 21.63 -0.49 23.95
C VAL A 463 20.28 -0.36 24.67
N ILE A 464 19.48 0.60 24.21
CA ILE A 464 18.09 0.80 24.60
C ILE A 464 17.23 0.54 23.37
N GLU A 465 16.25 -0.35 23.49
CA GLU A 465 15.36 -0.72 22.38
C GLU A 465 14.17 0.25 22.32
N ALA A 466 13.96 0.87 21.15
CA ALA A 466 12.77 1.65 20.81
C ALA A 466 11.78 0.73 20.07
N PRO A 467 10.81 0.11 20.76
CA PRO A 467 9.92 -0.89 20.18
C PRO A 467 9.04 -0.32 19.06
N ALA A 468 8.80 -1.16 18.05
CA ALA A 468 7.90 -0.85 16.93
C ALA A 468 6.44 -0.72 17.37
N SER A 469 6.00 -1.67 18.22
CA SER A 469 4.63 -1.79 18.67
C SER A 469 4.31 -0.81 19.81
N LEU A 470 3.05 -0.40 19.87
CA LEU A 470 2.46 0.28 21.01
C LEU A 470 1.88 -0.76 21.98
N VAL A 471 2.26 -0.68 23.25
CA VAL A 471 1.62 -1.49 24.29
C VAL A 471 0.20 -0.95 24.53
N SER A 472 -0.75 -1.80 24.97
CA SER A 472 -2.15 -1.38 25.15
C SER A 472 -2.34 -0.15 26.05
N GLY A 473 -1.48 0.03 27.07
CA GLY A 473 -1.49 1.24 27.91
C GLY A 473 -0.97 2.48 27.16
N GLU A 474 0.06 2.32 26.36
CA GLU A 474 0.66 3.38 25.54
C GLU A 474 -0.30 3.86 24.45
N MET A 475 -1.04 2.94 23.82
CA MET A 475 -2.09 3.28 22.84
C MET A 475 -3.18 4.17 23.44
N LYS A 476 -3.62 3.89 24.68
CA LYS A 476 -4.62 4.72 25.37
C LYS A 476 -4.11 6.14 25.62
N ARG A 477 -2.86 6.28 26.07
CA ARG A 477 -2.23 7.60 26.25
C ARG A 477 -2.04 8.33 24.92
N PHE A 478 -1.72 7.60 23.86
CA PHE A 478 -1.60 8.19 22.52
C PHE A 478 -2.95 8.72 22.02
N ALA A 479 -4.03 7.97 22.19
CA ALA A 479 -5.38 8.43 21.85
C ALA A 479 -5.78 9.68 22.65
N GLN A 480 -5.56 9.67 23.97
CA GLN A 480 -5.81 10.85 24.84
C GLN A 480 -4.97 12.06 24.44
N HIS A 481 -3.72 11.85 24.02
CA HIS A 481 -2.84 12.90 23.53
C HIS A 481 -3.42 13.55 22.26
N LEU A 482 -3.88 12.74 21.30
CA LEU A 482 -4.52 13.24 20.08
C LEU A 482 -5.83 13.98 20.35
N GLU A 483 -6.66 13.48 21.26
CA GLU A 483 -7.89 14.16 21.70
C GLU A 483 -7.59 15.53 22.31
N SER A 484 -6.53 15.64 23.12
CA SER A 484 -6.10 16.92 23.71
C SER A 484 -5.68 17.97 22.69
N LEU A 485 -5.33 17.53 21.48
CA LEU A 485 -4.95 18.38 20.35
C LEU A 485 -6.11 18.64 19.38
N GLY A 486 -7.32 18.16 19.70
CA GLY A 486 -8.53 18.34 18.87
C GLY A 486 -8.68 17.31 17.74
N ILE A 487 -7.95 16.19 17.78
CA ILE A 487 -8.04 15.13 16.77
C ILE A 487 -8.95 14.01 17.29
N THR A 488 -10.11 13.85 16.67
CA THR A 488 -11.07 12.79 17.01
C THR A 488 -10.73 11.51 16.26
N ILE A 489 -10.49 10.42 16.99
CA ILE A 489 -10.35 9.08 16.41
C ILE A 489 -11.76 8.53 16.20
N HIS A 490 -12.13 8.21 14.95
CA HIS A 490 -13.47 7.68 14.66
C HIS A 490 -13.56 6.18 14.99
N ASP A 491 -14.76 5.68 15.29
CA ASP A 491 -14.99 4.25 15.59
C ASP A 491 -14.48 3.31 14.48
N ARG A 492 -14.48 3.77 13.23
CA ARG A 492 -13.94 3.04 12.07
C ARG A 492 -12.43 2.85 12.09
N ASP A 493 -11.70 3.70 12.81
CA ASP A 493 -10.24 3.68 12.87
C ASP A 493 -9.73 2.69 13.93
N GLY A 494 -10.56 2.38 14.94
CA GLY A 494 -10.24 1.42 16.01
C GLY A 494 -9.86 0.02 15.52
N PRO A 495 -10.66 -0.64 14.67
CA PRO A 495 -10.32 -1.95 14.09
C PRO A 495 -9.05 -1.92 13.23
N LEU A 496 -8.79 -0.82 12.52
CA LEU A 496 -7.59 -0.65 11.68
C LEU A 496 -6.32 -0.58 12.53
N ILE A 497 -6.38 0.12 13.68
CA ILE A 497 -5.28 0.19 14.64
C ILE A 497 -5.06 -1.16 15.33
N GLN A 498 -6.12 -1.91 15.63
CA GLN A 498 -6.00 -3.25 16.22
C GLN A 498 -5.38 -4.29 15.27
N LYS A 499 -5.55 -4.12 13.95
CA LYS A 499 -4.98 -5.01 12.93
C LYS A 499 -3.45 -4.91 12.85
N ASP A 500 -2.89 -3.73 13.13
CA ASP A 500 -1.44 -3.49 13.15
C ASP A 500 -1.11 -2.48 14.27
N ASN A 501 -0.57 -3.01 15.37
CA ASN A 501 -0.27 -2.26 16.58
C ASN A 501 1.05 -1.47 16.52
N THR A 502 1.70 -1.37 15.36
CA THR A 502 2.92 -0.57 15.20
C THR A 502 2.63 0.91 15.30
N PHE A 503 3.56 1.68 15.87
CA PHE A 503 3.45 3.13 15.96
C PHE A 503 3.49 3.79 14.58
N LEU A 504 4.27 3.23 13.65
CA LEU A 504 4.28 3.64 12.25
C LEU A 504 2.88 3.54 11.62
N SER A 505 2.18 2.42 11.81
CA SER A 505 0.81 2.23 11.34
C SER A 505 -0.14 3.29 11.92
N ALA A 506 -0.06 3.55 13.23
CA ALA A 506 -0.86 4.56 13.89
C ALA A 506 -0.59 5.97 13.34
N LEU A 507 0.68 6.36 13.19
CA LEU A 507 1.07 7.63 12.57
C LEU A 507 0.54 7.74 11.14
N TYR A 508 0.81 6.75 10.29
CA TYR A 508 0.47 6.81 8.87
C TYR A 508 -1.04 6.83 8.58
N ARG A 509 -1.83 6.09 9.38
CA ARG A 509 -3.28 5.97 9.22
C ARG A 509 -4.05 7.12 9.86
N LEU A 510 -3.65 7.55 11.08
CA LEU A 510 -4.38 8.56 11.85
C LEU A 510 -3.93 9.98 11.56
N LEU A 511 -2.68 10.17 11.11
CA LEU A 511 -2.07 11.49 10.94
C LEU A 511 -1.54 11.65 9.50
N PRO A 512 -2.39 12.10 8.56
CA PRO A 512 -2.02 12.28 7.15
C PRO A 512 -0.76 13.13 6.95
N GLU A 513 -0.54 14.13 7.79
CA GLU A 513 0.60 15.04 7.79
C GLU A 513 1.94 14.30 8.00
N SER A 514 1.92 13.19 8.76
CA SER A 514 3.12 12.41 9.06
C SER A 514 3.58 11.50 7.91
N ARG A 515 2.75 11.31 6.87
CA ARG A 515 3.02 10.33 5.80
C ARG A 515 4.31 10.62 5.04
N GLY A 516 4.59 11.90 4.77
CA GLY A 516 5.81 12.31 4.07
C GLY A 516 7.07 11.98 4.88
N ALA A 517 7.08 12.29 6.17
CA ALA A 517 8.20 12.02 7.07
C ALA A 517 8.40 10.49 7.29
N VAL A 518 7.31 9.74 7.48
CA VAL A 518 7.36 8.26 7.62
C VAL A 518 7.89 7.60 6.35
N SER A 519 7.37 7.99 5.19
CA SER A 519 7.80 7.50 3.88
C SER A 519 9.27 7.77 3.62
N GLY A 520 9.72 9.03 3.79
CA GLY A 520 11.12 9.40 3.65
C GLY A 520 12.04 8.67 4.63
N GLY A 521 11.57 8.43 5.86
CA GLY A 521 12.31 7.64 6.85
C GLY A 521 12.52 6.19 6.44
N LEU A 522 11.50 5.56 5.86
CA LEU A 522 11.53 4.16 5.38
C LEU A 522 12.45 4.02 4.16
N VAL A 523 12.40 4.97 3.23
CA VAL A 523 13.32 5.00 2.07
C VAL A 523 14.77 5.06 2.53
N LEU A 524 15.09 5.90 3.52
CA LEU A 524 16.45 5.96 4.09
C LEU A 524 16.86 4.64 4.76
N GLU A 525 15.93 3.94 5.43
CA GLU A 525 16.17 2.61 6.01
C GLU A 525 16.40 1.55 4.93
N LEU A 526 15.66 1.61 3.83
CA LEU A 526 15.85 0.76 2.65
C LEU A 526 17.25 0.94 2.06
N ARG A 527 17.68 2.18 1.81
CA ARG A 527 19.03 2.49 1.29
C ARG A 527 20.14 2.03 2.23
N HIS A 528 19.94 2.20 3.53
CA HIS A 528 20.87 1.68 4.54
C HIS A 528 20.95 0.15 4.48
N THR A 529 19.80 -0.53 4.36
CA THR A 529 19.70 -1.98 4.21
C THR A 529 20.45 -2.47 2.97
N GLU A 530 20.23 -1.83 1.81
CA GLU A 530 20.91 -2.16 0.55
C GLU A 530 22.44 -2.00 0.66
N THR A 531 22.90 -0.92 1.28
CA THR A 531 24.32 -0.65 1.51
C THR A 531 24.94 -1.68 2.46
N ALA A 532 24.26 -1.98 3.57
CA ALA A 532 24.71 -2.95 4.57
C ALA A 532 24.82 -4.37 3.99
N LEU A 533 23.83 -4.79 3.19
CA LEU A 533 23.87 -6.05 2.47
C LEU A 533 25.09 -6.11 1.54
N THR A 534 25.28 -5.07 0.72
CA THR A 534 26.42 -4.97 -0.22
C THR A 534 27.78 -5.06 0.49
N ALA A 535 27.93 -4.37 1.62
CA ALA A 535 29.16 -4.38 2.43
C ALA A 535 29.42 -5.72 3.12
N ALA A 536 28.37 -6.36 3.66
CA ALA A 536 28.46 -7.65 4.34
C ALA A 536 29.00 -8.76 3.43
N ILE A 537 28.76 -8.68 2.12
CA ILE A 537 29.20 -9.67 1.14
C ILE A 537 30.65 -9.47 0.73
N ARG A 538 31.09 -8.21 0.57
CA ARG A 538 32.50 -7.88 0.31
C ARG A 538 33.41 -8.37 1.45
N THR A 539 32.88 -8.40 2.67
CA THR A 539 33.60 -8.78 3.89
C THR A 539 33.41 -10.25 4.28
N SER A 540 32.34 -10.93 3.86
CA SER A 540 32.12 -12.36 4.14
C SER A 540 32.98 -13.25 3.23
N SER A 541 34.27 -13.37 3.53
CA SER A 541 35.25 -14.09 2.71
C SER A 541 35.46 -15.56 3.08
N THR A 542 34.75 -16.14 4.06
CA THR A 542 35.00 -17.53 4.48
C THR A 542 33.72 -18.30 4.80
N TYR A 543 33.18 -18.98 3.78
CA TYR A 543 32.28 -20.12 3.98
C TYR A 543 33.10 -21.32 4.46
N SER A 544 32.83 -21.80 5.68
CA SER A 544 33.44 -23.04 6.19
C SER A 544 32.47 -24.21 5.93
N PRO A 545 32.85 -25.22 5.11
CA PRO A 545 31.95 -26.32 4.80
C PRO A 545 31.59 -27.10 6.07
N PRO A 546 30.30 -27.39 6.33
CA PRO A 546 29.87 -28.06 7.56
C PRO A 546 30.33 -29.52 7.65
N SER A 547 30.87 -30.09 6.57
CA SER A 547 31.36 -31.47 6.54
C SER A 547 32.50 -31.66 5.54
N ALA A 548 33.27 -32.73 5.72
CA ALA A 548 34.30 -33.16 4.77
C ALA A 548 33.72 -33.46 3.37
N MET A 549 32.48 -33.95 3.30
CA MET A 549 31.74 -34.14 2.04
C MET A 549 31.43 -32.80 1.36
N ALA A 550 30.94 -31.81 2.12
CA ALA A 550 30.69 -30.48 1.59
C ALA A 550 31.98 -29.80 1.07
N ALA A 551 33.11 -30.04 1.74
CA ALA A 551 34.43 -29.59 1.30
C ALA A 551 34.93 -30.35 0.06
N ALA A 552 34.62 -31.64 -0.08
CA ALA A 552 34.97 -32.44 -1.25
C ALA A 552 34.16 -32.04 -2.48
N LEU A 553 32.85 -31.83 -2.33
CA LEU A 553 31.98 -31.31 -3.40
C LEU A 553 32.41 -29.91 -3.85
N ALA A 554 32.81 -29.05 -2.91
CA ALA A 554 33.39 -27.74 -3.22
C ALA A 554 34.68 -27.82 -4.02
N ARG A 555 35.60 -28.71 -3.63
CA ARG A 555 36.85 -28.96 -4.38
C ARG A 555 36.62 -29.57 -5.76
N ALA A 556 35.54 -30.32 -5.94
CA ALA A 556 35.17 -30.93 -7.21
C ALA A 556 34.53 -29.94 -8.21
N GLY A 557 34.34 -28.67 -7.83
CA GLY A 557 33.65 -27.69 -8.68
C GLY A 557 32.15 -27.95 -8.83
N LEU A 558 31.57 -28.84 -8.01
CA LEU A 558 30.15 -29.20 -8.01
C LEU A 558 29.31 -28.28 -7.10
N VAL A 559 29.91 -27.16 -6.69
CA VAL A 559 29.37 -26.20 -5.73
C VAL A 559 29.72 -24.82 -6.25
N ASP A 560 28.71 -24.12 -6.76
CA ASP A 560 28.92 -22.81 -7.38
C ASP A 560 29.32 -21.76 -6.35
N THR A 561 30.53 -21.22 -6.50
CA THR A 561 31.05 -20.12 -5.68
C THR A 561 30.64 -18.77 -6.28
N LEU A 562 29.64 -18.13 -5.66
CA LEU A 562 29.15 -16.77 -5.92
C LEU A 562 30.27 -15.71 -6.11
N ALA A 563 31.42 -15.92 -5.47
CA ALA A 563 32.55 -15.00 -5.48
C ALA A 563 33.26 -14.87 -6.86
N SER A 564 33.04 -15.81 -7.79
CA SER A 564 33.57 -15.73 -9.16
C SER A 564 32.63 -14.92 -10.06
N ALA A 565 31.34 -15.26 -10.08
CA ALA A 565 30.30 -14.59 -10.87
C ALA A 565 29.93 -13.18 -10.37
N LEU A 566 30.53 -12.69 -9.29
CA LEU A 566 30.42 -11.30 -8.82
C LEU A 566 31.64 -10.45 -9.21
N ARG A 567 32.76 -11.08 -9.58
CA ARG A 567 33.97 -10.37 -10.04
C ARG A 567 33.91 -10.00 -11.52
N ASP A 568 33.16 -10.75 -12.33
CA ASP A 568 33.08 -10.55 -13.78
C ASP A 568 32.00 -9.56 -14.27
N ILE A 569 31.17 -8.99 -13.38
CA ILE A 569 30.08 -8.05 -13.76
C ILE A 569 30.58 -6.60 -13.70
N GLY A 570 31.77 -6.37 -14.25
CA GLY A 570 32.37 -5.04 -14.33
C GLY A 570 31.92 -4.21 -15.53
N GLU A 571 31.47 -4.80 -16.64
CA GLU A 571 31.45 -4.04 -17.91
C GLU A 571 30.18 -4.16 -18.78
N ASP A 572 29.28 -5.13 -18.59
CA ASP A 572 28.10 -5.30 -19.49
C ASP A 572 26.76 -5.43 -18.77
N ALA A 573 26.29 -4.36 -18.12
CA ALA A 573 24.91 -4.28 -17.59
C ALA A 573 24.15 -3.05 -18.11
N GLY A 574 24.24 -2.79 -19.41
CA GLY A 574 23.30 -1.89 -20.09
C GLY A 574 21.98 -2.61 -20.34
N ALA A 575 20.96 -2.38 -19.49
CA ALA A 575 19.50 -2.54 -19.74
C ALA A 575 18.65 -3.00 -18.53
N SER A 576 19.15 -2.95 -17.29
CA SER A 576 18.33 -3.15 -16.08
C SER A 576 18.22 -1.85 -15.28
N ALA A 577 17.00 -1.43 -14.92
CA ALA A 577 16.76 -0.24 -14.10
C ALA A 577 17.28 -0.36 -12.65
N TYR A 578 17.83 -1.51 -12.28
CA TYR A 578 18.38 -1.82 -10.95
C TYR A 578 19.90 -1.97 -11.02
N GLN A 579 20.61 -1.33 -10.09
CA GLN A 579 22.07 -1.23 -10.03
C GLN A 579 22.75 -2.48 -9.42
N GLY A 580 21.99 -3.51 -9.00
CA GLY A 580 22.55 -4.82 -8.60
C GLY A 580 21.55 -5.93 -8.24
N PRO A 581 22.01 -7.18 -8.04
CA PRO A 581 21.16 -8.33 -7.71
C PRO A 581 20.42 -8.22 -6.37
N TYR A 582 20.95 -7.46 -5.40
CA TYR A 582 20.31 -7.28 -4.09
C TYR A 582 19.15 -6.29 -4.12
N GLU A 583 19.27 -5.20 -4.87
CA GLU A 583 18.14 -4.30 -5.12
C GLU A 583 17.00 -5.06 -5.80
N ARG A 584 17.32 -5.97 -6.73
CA ARG A 584 16.34 -6.86 -7.35
C ARG A 584 15.68 -7.80 -6.33
N LEU A 585 16.46 -8.42 -5.43
CA LEU A 585 15.93 -9.27 -4.36
C LEU A 585 14.97 -8.49 -3.44
N VAL A 586 15.42 -7.33 -2.96
CA VAL A 586 14.65 -6.45 -2.08
C VAL A 586 13.35 -6.02 -2.76
N ASN A 587 13.42 -5.63 -4.03
CA ASN A 587 12.26 -5.26 -4.82
C ASN A 587 11.23 -6.41 -4.93
N VAL A 588 11.68 -7.62 -5.31
CA VAL A 588 10.82 -8.80 -5.39
C VAL A 588 10.10 -9.08 -4.06
N VAL A 589 10.83 -9.00 -2.94
CA VAL A 589 10.24 -9.17 -1.60
C VAL A 589 9.22 -8.07 -1.30
N LEU A 590 9.53 -6.81 -1.60
CA LEU A 590 8.64 -5.67 -1.37
C LEU A 590 7.36 -5.74 -2.22
N VAL A 591 7.47 -6.12 -3.50
CA VAL A 591 6.34 -6.27 -4.41
C VAL A 591 5.42 -7.39 -3.97
N ALA A 592 5.96 -8.55 -3.57
CA ALA A 592 5.14 -9.63 -2.99
C ALA A 592 4.49 -9.21 -1.66
N SER A 593 5.25 -8.55 -0.78
CA SER A 593 4.80 -8.13 0.55
C SER A 593 3.77 -6.99 0.52
N ARG A 594 3.76 -6.16 -0.52
CA ARG A 594 2.73 -5.13 -0.77
C ARG A 594 1.35 -5.76 -0.93
N HIS A 595 1.31 -6.97 -1.49
CA HIS A 595 0.13 -7.83 -1.59
C HIS A 595 0.07 -8.80 -0.41
N GLY A 596 0.74 -8.52 0.71
CA GLY A 596 0.78 -9.32 1.93
C GLY A 596 1.15 -10.79 1.74
N GLN A 597 1.93 -11.11 0.70
CA GLN A 597 2.48 -12.43 0.46
C GLN A 597 3.94 -12.49 0.84
N SER A 598 4.36 -13.60 1.45
CA SER A 598 5.77 -13.90 1.70
C SER A 598 6.28 -14.79 0.58
N ILE A 599 7.42 -14.45 -0.01
CA ILE A 599 7.97 -15.20 -1.15
C ILE A 599 8.85 -16.36 -0.65
N PRO A 600 8.73 -17.59 -1.19
CA PRO A 600 9.68 -18.66 -0.92
C PRO A 600 11.12 -18.24 -1.27
N LEU A 601 12.07 -18.54 -0.40
CA LEU A 601 13.47 -18.19 -0.56
C LEU A 601 14.03 -18.64 -1.92
N GLU A 602 13.82 -19.92 -2.23
CA GLU A 602 14.35 -20.54 -3.46
C GLU A 602 13.79 -19.86 -4.71
N LEU A 603 12.52 -19.45 -4.67
CA LEU A 603 11.90 -18.67 -5.75
C LEU A 603 12.54 -17.29 -5.88
N ALA A 604 12.74 -16.57 -4.77
CA ALA A 604 13.35 -15.25 -4.77
C ALA A 604 14.81 -15.27 -5.29
N LEU A 605 15.58 -16.30 -4.93
CA LEU A 605 16.95 -16.50 -5.39
C LEU A 605 17.04 -16.74 -6.91
N ARG A 606 16.09 -17.51 -7.45
CA ARG A 606 16.00 -17.85 -8.86
C ARG A 606 15.74 -16.64 -9.74
N VAL A 607 14.80 -15.78 -9.33
CA VAL A 607 14.47 -14.51 -10.01
C VAL A 607 15.67 -13.55 -10.08
N VAL A 608 16.54 -13.61 -9.07
CA VAL A 608 17.75 -12.78 -9.01
C VAL A 608 18.90 -13.38 -9.84
N GLY A 609 18.73 -14.59 -10.39
CA GLY A 609 19.73 -15.30 -11.20
C GLY A 609 20.88 -15.86 -10.35
N ARG A 610 20.62 -16.19 -9.08
CA ARG A 610 21.63 -16.58 -8.10
C ARG A 610 21.19 -17.82 -7.30
N ASP A 611 20.74 -18.87 -7.98
CA ASP A 611 20.50 -20.18 -7.37
C ASP A 611 21.79 -20.63 -6.63
N GLY A 612 21.74 -20.79 -5.29
CA GLY A 612 22.86 -21.32 -4.49
C GLY A 612 23.62 -20.36 -3.55
N VAL A 613 23.05 -19.21 -3.14
CA VAL A 613 23.73 -18.30 -2.18
C VAL A 613 23.82 -18.89 -0.76
N ARG A 614 25.00 -19.43 -0.40
CA ARG A 614 25.24 -20.13 0.89
C ARG A 614 25.31 -19.24 2.14
N ASN A 615 25.71 -17.98 2.00
CA ASN A 615 25.83 -17.04 3.14
C ASN A 615 24.61 -16.11 3.28
N LEU A 616 23.57 -16.27 2.45
CA LEU A 616 22.42 -15.37 2.45
C LEU A 616 21.72 -15.29 3.82
N PRO A 617 21.53 -16.39 4.57
CA PRO A 617 20.94 -16.31 5.91
C PRO A 617 21.78 -15.47 6.89
N GLN A 618 23.12 -15.57 6.82
CA GLN A 618 24.02 -14.77 7.67
C GLN A 618 24.02 -13.29 7.26
N VAL A 619 23.87 -13.00 5.97
CA VAL A 619 23.84 -11.65 5.43
C VAL A 619 22.48 -10.97 5.68
N LEU A 620 21.37 -11.66 5.40
CA LEU A 620 20.01 -11.17 5.69
C LEU A 620 19.76 -11.07 7.20
N GLY A 621 20.37 -11.94 8.01
CA GLY A 621 20.30 -11.85 9.46
C GLY A 621 20.89 -10.56 10.04
N LYS A 622 21.66 -9.78 9.27
CA LYS A 622 22.20 -8.48 9.69
C LYS A 622 21.25 -7.30 9.45
N VAL A 623 20.15 -7.53 8.73
CA VAL A 623 19.17 -6.47 8.39
C VAL A 623 17.78 -6.83 8.89
N ASP A 624 17.00 -5.82 9.26
CA ASP A 624 15.70 -6.02 9.92
C ASP A 624 14.49 -5.69 9.01
N LEU A 625 14.72 -5.03 7.87
CA LEU A 625 13.64 -4.65 6.94
C LEU A 625 13.05 -5.86 6.19
N ILE A 626 13.89 -6.84 5.87
CA ILE A 626 13.50 -8.12 5.28
C ILE A 626 13.54 -9.17 6.37
N ARG A 627 12.37 -9.74 6.68
CA ARG A 627 12.22 -10.82 7.63
C ARG A 627 12.32 -12.16 6.95
N TRP A 628 12.91 -13.07 7.70
CA TRP A 628 13.03 -14.47 7.37
C TRP A 628 12.10 -15.27 8.29
N GLN A 629 11.27 -16.13 7.72
CA GLN A 629 10.33 -16.97 8.45
C GLN A 629 10.46 -18.42 7.99
N GLU A 630 10.35 -19.36 8.92
CA GLU A 630 10.29 -20.79 8.61
C GLU A 630 8.84 -21.26 8.78
N ASP A 631 8.29 -21.89 7.76
CA ASP A 631 6.97 -22.51 7.87
C ASP A 631 7.05 -23.87 8.59
N ARG A 632 5.89 -24.46 8.91
CA ARG A 632 5.84 -25.77 9.60
C ARG A 632 6.42 -26.93 8.77
N GLY A 633 6.61 -26.73 7.47
CA GLY A 633 7.21 -27.68 6.54
C GLY A 633 8.73 -27.51 6.39
N GLY A 634 9.34 -26.56 7.10
CA GLY A 634 10.77 -26.25 6.97
C GLY A 634 11.12 -25.40 5.76
N ASN A 635 10.12 -24.83 5.05
CA ASN A 635 10.39 -23.89 3.97
C ASN A 635 10.69 -22.51 4.53
N TYR A 636 11.66 -21.85 3.91
CA TYR A 636 12.00 -20.48 4.26
C TYR A 636 11.27 -19.47 3.37
N LEU A 637 10.69 -18.47 4.01
CA LEU A 637 9.92 -17.40 3.38
C LEU A 637 10.55 -16.05 3.70
N LEU A 638 10.62 -15.18 2.69
CA LEU A 638 11.07 -13.80 2.80
C LEU A 638 9.86 -12.86 2.75
N SER A 639 9.82 -11.88 3.65
CA SER A 639 8.78 -10.86 3.66
C SER A 639 9.32 -9.53 4.15
N ALA A 640 8.64 -8.42 3.81
CA ALA A 640 8.77 -7.20 4.59
C ALA A 640 8.22 -7.41 6.00
N ARG A 641 8.46 -6.46 6.92
CA ARG A 641 7.94 -6.54 8.30
C ARG A 641 6.42 -6.61 8.37
N ASN A 642 5.75 -5.86 7.49
CA ASN A 642 4.30 -5.84 7.34
C ASN A 642 3.92 -5.34 5.93
N GLU A 643 2.65 -5.53 5.58
CA GLU A 643 2.09 -5.15 4.27
C GLU A 643 2.07 -3.63 4.05
N LEU A 644 1.85 -2.84 5.11
CA LEU A 644 1.76 -1.37 5.02
C LEU A 644 3.12 -0.74 4.69
N GLU A 645 4.20 -1.18 5.35
CA GLU A 645 5.57 -0.72 5.07
C GLU A 645 5.95 -1.03 3.61
N ALA A 646 5.63 -2.23 3.12
CA ALA A 646 5.86 -2.60 1.73
C ALA A 646 5.05 -1.70 0.76
N GLN A 647 3.78 -1.41 1.07
CA GLN A 647 2.96 -0.48 0.29
C GLN A 647 3.54 0.94 0.26
N ILE A 648 4.01 1.43 1.40
CA ILE A 648 4.64 2.76 1.50
C ILE A 648 5.92 2.78 0.67
N LEU A 649 6.80 1.78 0.82
CA LEU A 649 8.08 1.72 0.11
C LEU A 649 7.90 1.63 -1.41
N VAL A 650 7.03 0.73 -1.90
CA VAL A 650 6.75 0.62 -3.35
C VAL A 650 6.23 1.94 -3.92
N THR A 651 5.38 2.64 -3.16
CA THR A 651 4.85 3.95 -3.57
C THR A 651 5.90 5.05 -3.51
N ALA A 652 6.73 5.07 -2.46
CA ALA A 652 7.76 6.08 -2.22
C ALA A 652 8.90 6.01 -3.24
N GLU A 653 9.30 4.80 -3.60
CA GLU A 653 10.28 4.51 -4.65
C GLU A 653 9.72 4.74 -6.06
N ARG A 654 8.46 5.19 -6.17
CA ARG A 654 7.76 5.46 -7.43
C ARG A 654 7.85 4.30 -8.41
N ILE A 655 7.79 3.06 -7.89
CA ILE A 655 7.76 1.87 -8.73
C ILE A 655 6.52 1.98 -9.62
N SER A 656 6.75 2.12 -10.92
CA SER A 656 5.65 2.24 -11.87
C SER A 656 4.83 0.96 -11.86
N GLU A 657 3.54 1.08 -12.17
CA GLU A 657 2.65 -0.07 -12.31
C GLU A 657 3.24 -1.12 -13.26
N GLU A 658 3.79 -0.68 -14.39
CA GLU A 658 4.46 -1.54 -15.36
C GLU A 658 5.68 -2.27 -14.78
N SER A 659 6.46 -1.61 -13.90
CA SER A 659 7.60 -2.24 -13.22
C SER A 659 7.14 -3.27 -12.18
N GLU A 660 6.07 -2.96 -11.44
CA GLU A 660 5.46 -3.89 -10.47
C GLU A 660 4.95 -5.15 -11.19
N ILE A 661 4.24 -4.99 -12.30
CA ILE A 661 3.72 -6.11 -13.10
C ILE A 661 4.87 -6.92 -13.72
N LYS A 662 5.92 -6.25 -14.21
CA LYS A 662 7.12 -6.92 -14.70
C LYS A 662 7.75 -7.79 -13.61
N ALA A 663 7.95 -7.25 -12.42
CA ALA A 663 8.51 -7.99 -11.29
C ALA A 663 7.61 -9.18 -10.88
N LEU A 664 6.29 -8.99 -10.83
CA LEU A 664 5.35 -10.09 -10.53
C LEU A 664 5.38 -11.19 -11.61
N ALA A 665 5.46 -10.81 -12.89
CA ALA A 665 5.56 -11.76 -13.99
C ALA A 665 6.89 -12.53 -13.95
N GLU A 666 8.02 -11.86 -13.68
CA GLU A 666 9.33 -12.50 -13.50
C GLU A 666 9.32 -13.48 -12.32
N VAL A 667 8.69 -13.12 -11.21
CA VAL A 667 8.53 -14.04 -10.07
C VAL A 667 7.69 -15.25 -10.44
N LEU A 668 6.56 -15.05 -11.12
CA LEU A 668 5.66 -16.13 -11.48
C LEU A 668 6.25 -17.06 -12.56
N SER A 669 7.10 -16.55 -13.46
CA SER A 669 7.77 -17.37 -14.48
C SER A 669 8.82 -18.30 -13.90
N GLU A 670 9.34 -17.98 -12.72
CA GLU A 670 10.33 -18.79 -12.04
C GLU A 670 9.72 -19.84 -11.10
N VAL A 671 8.39 -19.91 -10.92
CA VAL A 671 7.75 -20.88 -10.03
C VAL A 671 8.03 -22.33 -10.48
N ARG A 672 8.45 -23.19 -9.54
CA ARG A 672 8.65 -24.62 -9.78
C ARG A 672 7.69 -25.46 -8.92
N PRO A 673 6.75 -26.19 -9.53
CA PRO A 673 5.91 -27.15 -8.83
C PRO A 673 6.73 -28.35 -8.34
N ASP A 674 6.43 -28.82 -7.15
CA ASP A 674 6.89 -30.13 -6.69
C ASP A 674 6.12 -31.28 -7.37
N SER A 675 6.52 -32.53 -7.10
CA SER A 675 5.86 -33.72 -7.65
C SER A 675 4.49 -34.03 -7.03
N THR A 676 4.01 -33.21 -6.10
CA THR A 676 2.71 -33.44 -5.45
C THR A 676 1.59 -32.82 -6.28
N LEU A 677 0.37 -33.35 -6.09
CA LEU A 677 -0.84 -32.77 -6.70
C LEU A 677 -1.09 -31.30 -6.29
N PHE A 678 -0.49 -30.84 -5.18
CA PHE A 678 -0.66 -29.48 -4.69
C PHE A 678 0.42 -28.53 -5.21
N GLY A 679 1.53 -29.04 -5.72
CA GLY A 679 2.63 -28.28 -6.30
C GLY A 679 3.55 -27.59 -5.29
N GLY A 680 3.40 -27.86 -4.00
CA GLY A 680 4.28 -27.33 -2.95
C GLY A 680 4.04 -25.86 -2.60
N SER A 681 5.02 -25.27 -1.89
CA SER A 681 4.96 -23.90 -1.35
C SER A 681 5.02 -22.83 -2.45
N GLU A 682 5.78 -23.04 -3.53
CA GLU A 682 5.88 -22.10 -4.65
C GLU A 682 4.55 -21.99 -5.45
N VAL A 683 3.88 -23.11 -5.73
CA VAL A 683 2.56 -23.09 -6.38
C VAL A 683 1.51 -22.49 -5.45
N GLN A 684 1.59 -22.77 -4.15
CA GLN A 684 0.68 -22.16 -3.18
C GLN A 684 0.86 -20.64 -3.11
N PHE A 685 2.11 -20.16 -3.13
CA PHE A 685 2.42 -18.73 -3.24
C PHE A 685 1.78 -18.10 -4.48
N ALA A 686 1.89 -18.73 -5.66
CA ALA A 686 1.28 -18.23 -6.89
C ALA A 686 -0.26 -18.13 -6.78
N VAL A 687 -0.90 -19.14 -6.18
CA VAL A 687 -2.35 -19.15 -5.94
C VAL A 687 -2.77 -18.03 -4.99
N ASP A 688 -2.06 -17.87 -3.86
CA ASP A 688 -2.40 -16.87 -2.85
C ASP A 688 -2.15 -15.45 -3.33
N LEU A 689 -1.12 -15.24 -4.15
CA LEU A 689 -0.87 -13.98 -4.84
C LEU A 689 -2.00 -13.64 -5.81
N LEU A 690 -2.39 -14.58 -6.69
CA LEU A 690 -3.47 -14.36 -7.67
C LEU A 690 -4.86 -14.27 -7.06
N ASN A 691 -5.09 -14.82 -5.87
CA ASN A 691 -6.32 -14.55 -5.12
C ASN A 691 -6.45 -13.07 -4.73
N ARG A 692 -5.34 -12.33 -4.62
CA ARG A 692 -5.34 -10.89 -4.30
C ARG A 692 -5.27 -9.98 -5.52
N ILE A 693 -4.45 -10.32 -6.52
CA ILE A 693 -4.24 -9.47 -7.72
C ILE A 693 -5.03 -9.94 -8.95
N GLY A 694 -5.55 -11.17 -8.93
CA GLY A 694 -6.21 -11.79 -10.06
C GLY A 694 -7.71 -11.45 -10.18
N PRO A 695 -8.45 -12.17 -11.03
CA PRO A 695 -9.84 -11.85 -11.43
C PRO A 695 -10.90 -11.95 -10.32
N GLN A 696 -10.51 -12.33 -9.10
CA GLN A 696 -11.36 -12.40 -7.92
C GLN A 696 -10.88 -11.48 -6.79
N GLY A 697 -9.73 -10.82 -6.99
CA GLY A 697 -9.11 -9.95 -6.01
C GLY A 697 -9.67 -8.53 -6.03
N GLU A 698 -9.38 -7.77 -4.97
CA GLU A 698 -9.86 -6.39 -4.79
C GLU A 698 -9.31 -5.42 -5.86
N GLN A 699 -8.19 -5.78 -6.50
CA GLN A 699 -7.51 -4.95 -7.50
C GLN A 699 -7.72 -5.45 -8.95
N GLU A 700 -8.77 -6.22 -9.25
CA GLU A 700 -9.06 -6.72 -10.61
C GLU A 700 -8.95 -5.63 -11.68
N GLY A 701 -9.53 -4.45 -11.42
CA GLY A 701 -9.54 -3.34 -12.40
C GLY A 701 -8.15 -2.82 -12.77
N ARG A 702 -7.17 -2.94 -11.87
CA ARG A 702 -5.77 -2.54 -12.06
C ARG A 702 -5.01 -3.57 -12.89
N PHE A 703 -5.14 -4.85 -12.55
CA PHE A 703 -4.34 -5.92 -13.17
C PHE A 703 -4.98 -6.53 -14.42
N ALA A 704 -6.26 -6.30 -14.70
CA ALA A 704 -6.96 -6.85 -15.85
C ALA A 704 -6.28 -6.61 -17.22
N PRO A 705 -5.69 -5.44 -17.52
CA PRO A 705 -4.95 -5.22 -18.77
C PRO A 705 -3.75 -6.16 -18.94
N HIS A 706 -3.21 -6.68 -17.84
CA HIS A 706 -1.96 -7.43 -17.78
C HIS A 706 -2.14 -8.93 -17.52
N PHE A 707 -3.39 -9.42 -17.43
CA PHE A 707 -3.66 -10.83 -17.18
C PHE A 707 -3.04 -11.78 -18.21
N LEU A 708 -2.94 -11.39 -19.50
CA LEU A 708 -2.30 -12.23 -20.52
C LEU A 708 -0.80 -12.39 -20.25
N ARG A 709 -0.10 -11.32 -19.89
CA ARG A 709 1.33 -11.36 -19.51
C ARG A 709 1.56 -12.24 -18.28
N ILE A 710 0.67 -12.16 -17.29
CA ILE A 710 0.75 -13.00 -16.09
C ILE A 710 0.47 -14.47 -16.46
N ALA A 711 -0.47 -14.74 -17.37
CA ALA A 711 -0.73 -16.08 -17.89
C ALA A 711 0.48 -16.65 -18.64
N ASP A 712 1.20 -15.84 -19.40
CA ASP A 712 2.44 -16.23 -20.09
C ASP A 712 3.54 -16.63 -19.11
N ALA A 713 3.71 -15.87 -18.03
CA ALA A 713 4.65 -16.22 -16.97
C ALA A 713 4.32 -17.58 -16.34
N ILE A 714 3.04 -17.80 -15.98
CA ILE A 714 2.60 -19.08 -15.39
C ILE A 714 2.78 -20.23 -16.39
N SER A 715 2.47 -20.00 -17.66
CA SER A 715 2.66 -21.00 -18.72
C SER A 715 4.12 -21.40 -18.86
N HIS A 716 5.01 -20.41 -18.85
CA HIS A 716 6.46 -20.63 -18.91
C HIS A 716 6.92 -21.50 -17.73
N ALA A 717 6.56 -21.11 -16.50
CA ALA A 717 6.87 -21.87 -15.29
C ALA A 717 6.38 -23.32 -15.39
N ASN A 718 5.12 -23.52 -15.80
CA ASN A 718 4.51 -24.84 -15.85
C ASN A 718 5.11 -25.74 -16.94
N ARG A 719 5.52 -25.18 -18.08
CA ARG A 719 6.19 -25.93 -19.19
C ARG A 719 7.66 -26.22 -18.91
N ALA A 720 8.34 -25.34 -18.17
CA ALA A 720 9.73 -25.55 -17.76
C ALA A 720 9.87 -26.63 -16.66
N SER A 721 8.74 -27.02 -16.05
CA SER A 721 8.68 -28.01 -14.98
C SER A 721 8.79 -29.44 -15.52
N VAL A 722 9.46 -30.32 -14.76
CA VAL A 722 9.57 -31.76 -15.12
C VAL A 722 8.20 -32.43 -15.20
N VAL A 723 7.30 -32.06 -14.27
CA VAL A 723 5.90 -32.52 -14.26
C VAL A 723 5.00 -31.28 -14.23
N PRO A 724 4.20 -31.03 -15.28
CA PRO A 724 3.23 -29.95 -15.28
C PRO A 724 2.22 -30.09 -14.16
N ASN A 725 1.91 -28.99 -13.48
CA ASN A 725 0.95 -28.95 -12.38
C ASN A 725 -0.40 -28.39 -12.83
N GLN A 726 -1.48 -29.11 -12.53
CA GLN A 726 -2.82 -28.75 -12.99
C GLN A 726 -3.39 -27.50 -12.31
N ARG A 727 -2.87 -27.09 -11.14
CA ARG A 727 -3.26 -25.81 -10.51
C ARG A 727 -2.72 -24.62 -11.28
N LEU A 728 -1.49 -24.68 -11.79
CA LEU A 728 -0.91 -23.62 -12.62
C LEU A 728 -1.66 -23.53 -13.96
N ALA A 729 -1.98 -24.66 -14.59
CA ALA A 729 -2.81 -24.71 -15.78
C ALA A 729 -4.19 -24.06 -15.56
N LEU A 730 -4.84 -24.35 -14.42
CA LEU A 730 -6.12 -23.71 -14.05
C LEU A 730 -6.01 -22.18 -13.93
N LEU A 731 -4.91 -21.68 -13.35
CA LEU A 731 -4.67 -20.23 -13.22
C LEU A 731 -4.42 -19.58 -14.58
N GLU A 732 -3.59 -20.20 -15.44
CA GLU A 732 -3.33 -19.75 -16.81
C GLU A 732 -4.65 -19.64 -17.60
N THR A 733 -5.44 -20.72 -17.66
CA THR A 733 -6.72 -20.74 -18.37
C THR A 733 -7.66 -19.64 -17.88
N ASN A 734 -7.76 -19.46 -16.55
CA ASN A 734 -8.62 -18.45 -15.95
C ASN A 734 -8.20 -17.03 -16.34
N LEU A 735 -6.91 -16.73 -16.29
CA LEU A 735 -6.36 -15.43 -16.66
C LEU A 735 -6.55 -15.13 -18.15
N CYS A 736 -6.27 -16.09 -19.05
CA CYS A 736 -6.50 -15.94 -20.49
C CYS A 736 -7.96 -15.57 -20.79
N ARG A 737 -8.92 -16.34 -20.25
CA ARG A 737 -10.35 -16.07 -20.47
C ARG A 737 -10.79 -14.73 -19.87
N LYS A 738 -10.25 -14.35 -18.72
CA LYS A 738 -10.58 -13.09 -18.05
C LYS A 738 -10.00 -11.87 -18.77
N TRP A 739 -8.81 -12.01 -19.34
CA TRP A 739 -8.24 -11.01 -20.24
C TRP A 739 -9.12 -10.80 -21.47
N VAL A 740 -9.59 -11.87 -22.13
CA VAL A 740 -10.49 -11.78 -23.29
C VAL A 740 -11.77 -11.00 -22.94
N ARG A 741 -12.38 -11.28 -21.78
CA ARG A 741 -13.55 -10.54 -21.28
C ARG A 741 -13.23 -9.05 -21.04
N TYR A 742 -12.05 -8.74 -20.53
CA TYR A 742 -11.60 -7.35 -20.35
C TYR A 742 -11.41 -6.65 -21.71
N ALA A 743 -10.67 -7.28 -22.62
CA ALA A 743 -10.35 -6.75 -23.95
C ALA A 743 -11.64 -6.45 -24.73
N GLN A 744 -12.58 -7.40 -24.76
CA GLN A 744 -13.88 -7.23 -25.39
C GLN A 744 -14.67 -6.03 -24.84
N ARG A 745 -14.79 -5.90 -23.51
CA ARG A 745 -15.55 -4.79 -22.87
C ARG A 745 -14.98 -3.41 -23.19
N ARG A 746 -13.68 -3.35 -23.46
CA ARG A 746 -12.97 -2.11 -23.80
C ARG A 746 -12.75 -1.96 -25.31
N GLN A 747 -13.27 -2.87 -26.12
CA GLN A 747 -13.04 -2.94 -27.57
C GLN A 747 -11.54 -2.90 -27.94
N LEU A 748 -10.73 -3.54 -27.10
CA LEU A 748 -9.31 -3.77 -27.33
C LEU A 748 -9.15 -5.11 -28.06
N SER A 749 -8.20 -5.22 -28.98
CA SER A 749 -7.96 -6.38 -29.89
C SER A 749 -9.10 -6.69 -30.86
N ASP A 750 -8.77 -7.36 -31.97
CA ASP A 750 -9.79 -7.88 -32.89
C ASP A 750 -10.38 -9.22 -32.39
N ALA A 751 -11.47 -9.68 -33.03
CA ALA A 751 -12.14 -10.91 -32.63
C ALA A 751 -11.27 -12.17 -32.85
N ASN A 752 -10.36 -12.15 -33.83
CA ASN A 752 -9.50 -13.28 -34.15
C ASN A 752 -8.43 -13.48 -33.07
N GLU A 753 -7.81 -12.40 -32.60
CA GLU A 753 -6.83 -12.43 -31.51
C GLU A 753 -7.47 -12.97 -30.22
N ARG A 754 -8.69 -12.51 -29.89
CA ARG A 754 -9.44 -13.05 -28.74
C ARG A 754 -9.79 -14.53 -28.90
N ALA A 755 -10.16 -14.96 -30.10
CA ALA A 755 -10.44 -16.37 -30.39
C ALA A 755 -9.20 -17.25 -30.20
N GLN A 756 -8.03 -16.82 -30.69
CA GLN A 756 -6.75 -17.53 -30.53
C GLN A 756 -6.37 -17.71 -29.05
N ILE A 757 -6.60 -16.68 -28.22
CA ILE A 757 -6.32 -16.77 -26.77
C ILE A 757 -7.27 -17.76 -26.09
N LEU A 758 -8.54 -17.83 -26.51
CA LEU A 758 -9.48 -18.84 -26.02
C LEU A 758 -9.14 -20.26 -26.51
N GLU A 759 -8.59 -20.41 -27.71
CA GLU A 759 -8.06 -21.69 -28.20
C GLU A 759 -6.90 -22.19 -27.36
N ARG A 760 -5.93 -21.31 -27.05
CA ARG A 760 -4.87 -21.63 -26.10
C ARG A 760 -5.44 -22.06 -24.74
N ALA A 761 -6.38 -21.29 -24.20
CA ALA A 761 -6.98 -21.58 -22.89
C ALA A 761 -7.67 -22.96 -22.88
N GLU A 762 -8.32 -23.34 -23.99
CA GLU A 762 -8.94 -24.65 -24.17
C GLU A 762 -7.91 -25.79 -24.22
N GLN A 763 -6.82 -25.64 -24.97
CA GLN A 763 -5.75 -26.63 -25.03
C GLN A 763 -5.14 -26.90 -23.65
N VAL A 764 -4.83 -25.84 -22.90
CA VAL A 764 -4.22 -25.93 -21.56
C VAL A 764 -5.12 -26.70 -20.59
N VAL A 765 -6.43 -26.43 -20.59
CA VAL A 765 -7.36 -27.12 -19.68
C VAL A 765 -7.64 -28.57 -20.10
N GLU A 766 -7.66 -28.86 -21.40
CA GLU A 766 -7.78 -30.23 -21.94
C GLU A 766 -6.56 -31.09 -21.56
N GLU A 767 -5.35 -30.58 -21.78
CA GLU A 767 -4.10 -31.25 -21.39
C GLU A 767 -4.04 -31.50 -19.87
N ALA A 768 -4.45 -30.50 -19.07
CA ALA A 768 -4.51 -30.65 -17.62
C ALA A 768 -5.51 -31.73 -17.18
N LEU A 769 -6.68 -31.82 -17.83
CA LEU A 769 -7.69 -32.85 -17.53
C LEU A 769 -7.26 -34.27 -17.96
N ALA A 770 -6.49 -34.37 -19.04
CA ALA A 770 -5.97 -35.63 -19.58
C ALA A 770 -4.82 -36.20 -18.74
N THR A 771 -3.96 -35.33 -18.20
CA THR A 771 -2.81 -35.72 -17.37
C THR A 771 -3.16 -35.88 -15.89
N LEU A 772 -4.32 -35.40 -15.44
CA LEU A 772 -4.74 -35.51 -14.06
C LEU A 772 -5.03 -36.98 -13.70
N PRO A 773 -4.33 -37.57 -12.71
CA PRO A 773 -4.58 -38.95 -12.32
C PRO A 773 -6.01 -39.12 -11.76
N PRO A 774 -6.63 -40.31 -11.92
CA PRO A 774 -7.92 -40.62 -11.31
C PRO A 774 -7.79 -40.51 -9.79
N SER A 775 -8.25 -39.37 -9.25
CA SER A 775 -7.99 -38.97 -7.87
C SER A 775 -9.16 -39.33 -6.95
N PRO A 776 -8.89 -39.73 -5.69
CA PRO A 776 -9.91 -39.89 -4.64
C PRO A 776 -10.52 -38.55 -4.18
N ARG A 777 -10.05 -37.39 -4.68
CA ARG A 777 -10.59 -36.05 -4.34
C ARG A 777 -11.10 -35.32 -5.59
N PRO A 778 -12.42 -35.26 -5.83
CA PRO A 778 -13.01 -34.75 -7.07
C PRO A 778 -12.88 -33.23 -7.30
N GLY A 779 -12.45 -32.47 -6.28
CA GLY A 779 -12.51 -31.01 -6.27
C GLY A 779 -11.72 -30.29 -7.37
N LEU A 780 -10.48 -30.71 -7.65
CA LEU A 780 -9.62 -30.08 -8.67
C LEU A 780 -10.12 -30.40 -10.09
N ARG A 781 -10.49 -31.66 -10.34
CA ARG A 781 -11.09 -32.07 -11.61
C ARG A 781 -12.39 -31.30 -11.89
N ALA A 782 -13.24 -31.16 -10.88
CA ALA A 782 -14.46 -30.35 -10.99
C ALA A 782 -14.14 -28.89 -11.36
N ASN A 783 -13.14 -28.26 -10.74
CA ASN A 783 -12.73 -26.89 -11.06
C ASN A 783 -12.22 -26.73 -12.50
N LEU A 784 -11.40 -27.67 -12.98
CA LEU A 784 -10.93 -27.70 -14.36
C LEU A 784 -12.08 -27.85 -15.35
N LEU A 785 -13.06 -28.72 -15.06
CA LEU A 785 -14.28 -28.85 -15.88
C LEU A 785 -15.09 -27.55 -15.89
N VAL A 786 -15.26 -26.86 -14.76
CA VAL A 786 -15.92 -25.55 -14.74
C VAL A 786 -15.20 -24.54 -15.63
N GLU A 787 -13.86 -24.52 -15.56
CA GLU A 787 -13.08 -23.60 -16.37
C GLU A 787 -13.14 -23.97 -17.86
N GLN A 788 -13.13 -25.26 -18.21
CA GLN A 788 -13.34 -25.74 -19.58
C GLN A 788 -14.71 -25.33 -20.14
N ALA A 789 -15.79 -25.50 -19.36
CA ALA A 789 -17.11 -25.03 -19.75
C ALA A 789 -17.14 -23.50 -19.89
N SER A 790 -16.43 -22.77 -19.03
CA SER A 790 -16.34 -21.31 -19.11
C SER A 790 -15.62 -20.85 -20.37
N VAL A 791 -14.56 -21.54 -20.79
CA VAL A 791 -13.83 -21.26 -22.04
C VAL A 791 -14.73 -21.54 -23.25
N ALA A 792 -15.40 -22.69 -23.30
CA ALA A 792 -16.33 -23.02 -24.38
C ALA A 792 -17.47 -22.00 -24.49
N GLY A 793 -18.04 -21.59 -23.35
CA GLY A 793 -19.03 -20.50 -23.32
C GLY A 793 -18.46 -19.17 -23.83
N SER A 794 -17.20 -18.83 -23.49
CA SER A 794 -16.58 -17.59 -23.95
C SER A 794 -16.30 -17.61 -25.45
N LYS A 795 -15.93 -18.77 -26.01
CA LYS A 795 -15.81 -18.97 -27.46
C LYS A 795 -17.14 -18.75 -28.15
N LEU A 796 -18.22 -19.31 -27.59
CA LEU A 796 -19.56 -19.12 -28.12
C LEU A 796 -19.98 -17.65 -28.07
N TYR A 797 -19.71 -16.97 -26.97
CA TYR A 797 -20.01 -15.54 -26.82
C TYR A 797 -19.29 -14.68 -27.88
N GLU A 798 -18.00 -14.93 -28.13
CA GLU A 798 -17.22 -14.26 -29.18
C GLU A 798 -17.75 -14.57 -30.58
N LEU A 799 -18.04 -15.84 -30.86
CA LEU A 799 -18.59 -16.30 -32.13
C LEU A 799 -19.92 -15.61 -32.46
N LEU A 800 -20.83 -15.48 -31.49
CA LEU A 800 -22.13 -14.84 -31.67
C LEU A 800 -22.06 -13.32 -31.86
N ARG A 801 -20.87 -12.74 -31.78
CA ARG A 801 -20.59 -11.30 -31.92
C ARG A 801 -19.46 -11.01 -32.90
N SER A 802 -19.08 -11.99 -33.73
CA SER A 802 -18.03 -11.84 -34.73
C SER A 802 -18.52 -11.19 -36.03
N GLY A 803 -19.81 -10.89 -36.15
CA GLY A 803 -20.38 -10.13 -37.27
C GLY A 803 -20.11 -8.62 -37.17
N ALA A 804 -20.45 -7.88 -38.22
CA ALA A 804 -20.35 -6.42 -38.24
C ALA A 804 -21.11 -5.79 -37.05
N ASP A 805 -20.51 -4.78 -36.41
CA ASP A 805 -21.06 -4.07 -35.25
C ASP A 805 -21.44 -4.98 -34.05
N GLY A 806 -20.82 -6.15 -33.93
CA GLY A 806 -21.11 -7.12 -32.85
C GLY A 806 -22.40 -7.91 -33.06
N ALA A 807 -22.93 -7.93 -34.29
CA ALA A 807 -24.03 -8.78 -34.70
C ALA A 807 -23.62 -10.26 -34.79
N VAL A 808 -24.64 -11.13 -34.91
CA VAL A 808 -24.43 -12.55 -35.21
C VAL A 808 -23.80 -12.66 -36.61
N PRO A 809 -22.74 -13.47 -36.80
CA PRO A 809 -22.11 -13.63 -38.11
C PRO A 809 -23.10 -14.22 -39.13
N SER A 810 -22.99 -13.76 -40.37
CA SER A 810 -23.74 -14.30 -41.52
C SER A 810 -22.75 -14.67 -42.63
N PRO A 811 -22.64 -15.97 -43.02
CA PRO A 811 -23.40 -17.10 -42.49
C PRO A 811 -22.99 -17.49 -41.07
N LEU A 812 -23.96 -17.99 -40.28
CA LEU A 812 -23.72 -18.54 -38.95
C LEU A 812 -23.09 -19.94 -39.07
N PRO A 813 -21.94 -20.22 -38.45
CA PRO A 813 -21.38 -21.58 -38.41
C PRO A 813 -22.15 -22.46 -37.41
N VAL A 814 -23.30 -22.98 -37.84
CA VAL A 814 -24.25 -23.74 -37.02
C VAL A 814 -23.62 -24.96 -36.35
N GLU A 815 -22.77 -25.72 -37.05
CA GLU A 815 -22.10 -26.90 -36.49
C GLU A 815 -21.20 -26.56 -35.30
N LEU A 816 -20.47 -25.45 -35.39
CA LEU A 816 -19.58 -24.98 -34.33
C LEU A 816 -20.38 -24.46 -33.12
N VAL A 817 -21.47 -23.73 -33.38
CA VAL A 817 -22.40 -23.27 -32.33
C VAL A 817 -22.95 -24.47 -31.57
N ASN A 818 -23.49 -25.46 -32.27
CA ASN A 818 -24.06 -26.66 -31.68
C ASN A 818 -23.00 -27.46 -30.90
N GLY A 819 -21.81 -27.64 -31.47
CA GLY A 819 -20.70 -28.31 -30.80
C GLY A 819 -20.26 -27.65 -29.49
N LEU A 820 -20.22 -26.31 -29.44
CA LEU A 820 -19.89 -25.55 -28.23
C LEU A 820 -21.00 -25.62 -27.18
N VAL A 821 -22.27 -25.53 -27.60
CA VAL A 821 -23.43 -25.69 -26.70
C VAL A 821 -23.43 -27.07 -26.05
N ASP A 822 -23.28 -28.12 -26.84
CA ASP A 822 -23.21 -29.50 -26.37
C ASP A 822 -22.03 -29.71 -25.41
N ARG A 823 -20.89 -29.09 -25.71
CA ARG A 823 -19.71 -29.13 -24.85
C ARG A 823 -19.99 -28.48 -23.49
N VAL A 824 -20.57 -27.29 -23.45
CA VAL A 824 -20.93 -26.61 -22.19
C VAL A 824 -21.89 -27.47 -21.38
N GLN A 825 -22.93 -28.02 -22.01
CA GLN A 825 -23.92 -28.85 -21.32
C GLN A 825 -23.30 -30.14 -20.74
N ARG A 826 -22.46 -30.84 -21.51
CA ARG A 826 -21.78 -32.06 -21.04
C ARG A 826 -20.81 -31.75 -19.89
N VAL A 827 -19.90 -30.80 -20.07
CA VAL A 827 -18.83 -30.51 -19.11
C VAL A 827 -19.39 -29.96 -17.79
N THR A 828 -20.43 -29.12 -17.84
CA THR A 828 -21.11 -28.67 -16.61
C THR A 828 -21.80 -29.83 -15.88
N SER A 829 -22.41 -30.77 -16.61
CA SER A 829 -23.00 -31.98 -16.03
C SER A 829 -21.93 -32.84 -15.32
N ASP A 830 -20.80 -33.09 -15.99
CA ASP A 830 -19.70 -33.87 -15.44
C ASP A 830 -19.11 -33.23 -14.18
N SER A 831 -18.98 -31.90 -14.17
CA SER A 831 -18.52 -31.16 -12.99
C SER A 831 -19.50 -31.27 -11.82
N MET A 832 -20.81 -31.16 -12.08
CA MET A 832 -21.85 -31.31 -11.04
C MET A 832 -21.91 -32.72 -10.47
N ARG A 833 -21.69 -33.77 -11.27
CA ARG A 833 -21.60 -35.16 -10.78
C ARG A 833 -20.46 -35.35 -9.78
N LEU A 834 -19.36 -34.64 -9.98
CA LEU A 834 -18.19 -34.70 -9.11
C LEU A 834 -18.35 -33.87 -7.83
N SER A 835 -19.14 -32.79 -7.86
CA SER A 835 -19.33 -31.86 -6.73
C SER A 835 -20.69 -31.17 -6.84
N ALA A 836 -21.74 -31.82 -6.34
CA ALA A 836 -23.13 -31.34 -6.44
C ALA A 836 -23.40 -30.04 -5.65
N ASP A 837 -22.51 -29.68 -4.73
CA ASP A 837 -22.57 -28.48 -3.89
C ASP A 837 -22.02 -27.22 -4.58
N LYS A 838 -21.31 -27.35 -5.70
CA LYS A 838 -20.70 -26.20 -6.39
C LYS A 838 -21.70 -25.51 -7.32
N TYR A 839 -21.95 -24.22 -7.06
CA TYR A 839 -22.82 -23.39 -7.90
C TYR A 839 -22.18 -22.92 -9.22
N TYR A 840 -20.86 -22.82 -9.32
CA TYR A 840 -20.18 -22.26 -10.50
C TYR A 840 -20.46 -22.97 -11.85
N PRO A 841 -20.51 -24.31 -11.96
CA PRO A 841 -20.91 -24.97 -13.21
C PRO A 841 -22.31 -24.53 -13.66
N MET A 842 -23.23 -24.29 -12.71
CA MET A 842 -24.57 -23.79 -13.02
C MET A 842 -24.56 -22.32 -13.45
N ASP A 843 -23.78 -21.45 -12.81
CA ASP A 843 -23.61 -20.06 -13.29
C ASP A 843 -23.19 -20.06 -14.76
N VAL A 844 -22.23 -20.94 -15.13
CA VAL A 844 -21.78 -21.11 -16.52
C VAL A 844 -22.90 -21.52 -17.47
N LEU A 845 -23.63 -22.59 -17.13
CA LEU A 845 -24.74 -23.06 -17.94
C LEU A 845 -25.81 -21.97 -18.12
N CYS A 846 -26.16 -21.23 -17.05
CA CYS A 846 -27.17 -20.18 -17.11
C CYS A 846 -26.77 -19.04 -18.05
N TRP A 847 -25.55 -18.49 -17.91
CA TRP A 847 -25.17 -17.34 -18.72
C TRP A 847 -24.97 -17.68 -20.19
N VAL A 848 -24.50 -18.90 -20.49
CA VAL A 848 -24.43 -19.39 -21.88
C VAL A 848 -25.83 -19.59 -22.45
N THR A 849 -26.75 -20.16 -21.69
CA THR A 849 -28.15 -20.34 -22.11
C THR A 849 -28.81 -19.00 -22.42
N ILE A 850 -28.68 -18.01 -21.53
CA ILE A 850 -29.22 -16.67 -21.74
C ILE A 850 -28.66 -16.07 -23.04
N ASP A 851 -27.33 -16.09 -23.22
CA ASP A 851 -26.67 -15.48 -24.37
C ASP A 851 -27.11 -16.08 -25.71
N VAL A 852 -27.19 -17.42 -25.79
CA VAL A 852 -27.63 -18.14 -26.99
C VAL A 852 -29.09 -17.85 -27.33
N LEU A 853 -29.95 -17.77 -26.31
CA LEU A 853 -31.38 -17.52 -26.49
C LEU A 853 -31.66 -16.08 -26.92
N GLU A 854 -30.99 -15.10 -26.32
CA GLU A 854 -31.11 -13.69 -26.72
C GLU A 854 -30.68 -13.44 -28.17
N LYS A 855 -29.70 -14.22 -28.66
CA LYS A 855 -29.22 -14.13 -30.05
C LYS A 855 -30.06 -14.89 -31.07
N ASN A 856 -31.09 -15.62 -30.63
CA ASN A 856 -32.02 -16.37 -31.49
C ASN A 856 -31.33 -17.26 -32.55
N VAL A 857 -30.23 -17.91 -32.17
CA VAL A 857 -29.40 -18.71 -33.10
C VAL A 857 -29.76 -20.19 -33.17
N LEU A 858 -30.59 -20.67 -32.24
CA LEU A 858 -31.07 -22.05 -32.22
C LEU A 858 -32.52 -22.13 -32.74
N PRO A 859 -32.89 -23.24 -33.39
CA PRO A 859 -34.30 -23.56 -33.66
C PRO A 859 -35.14 -23.51 -32.38
N GLU A 860 -36.41 -23.11 -32.50
CA GLU A 860 -37.34 -22.92 -31.37
C GLU A 860 -37.41 -24.14 -30.42
N ARG A 861 -37.40 -25.35 -30.99
CA ARG A 861 -37.41 -26.60 -30.23
C ARG A 861 -36.16 -26.78 -29.38
N GLU A 862 -34.97 -26.61 -29.96
CA GLU A 862 -33.68 -26.76 -29.27
C GLU A 862 -33.50 -25.67 -28.20
N ALA A 863 -33.91 -24.44 -28.52
CA ALA A 863 -33.94 -23.31 -27.61
C ALA A 863 -34.83 -23.60 -26.37
N THR A 864 -35.99 -24.21 -26.57
CA THR A 864 -36.93 -24.59 -25.50
C THR A 864 -36.40 -25.72 -24.63
N LEU A 865 -35.76 -26.73 -25.26
CA LEU A 865 -35.09 -27.82 -24.56
C LEU A 865 -33.95 -27.32 -23.66
N MET A 866 -33.09 -26.47 -24.20
CA MET A 866 -31.95 -25.89 -23.47
C MET A 866 -32.40 -25.06 -22.27
N LEU A 867 -33.39 -24.18 -22.46
CA LEU A 867 -33.98 -23.38 -21.40
C LEU A 867 -34.54 -24.25 -20.27
N SER A 868 -35.35 -25.25 -20.64
CA SER A 868 -36.03 -26.13 -19.69
C SER A 868 -35.05 -26.98 -18.88
N GLU A 869 -34.02 -27.53 -19.53
CA GLU A 869 -32.97 -28.26 -18.83
C GLU A 869 -32.16 -27.35 -17.90
N CYS A 870 -31.83 -26.12 -18.33
CA CYS A 870 -31.13 -25.14 -17.50
C CYS A 870 -31.93 -24.79 -16.24
N ILE A 871 -33.22 -24.46 -16.36
CA ILE A 871 -34.09 -24.16 -15.23
C ILE A 871 -34.24 -25.38 -14.31
N SER A 872 -34.44 -26.58 -14.89
CA SER A 872 -34.57 -27.82 -14.13
C SER A 872 -33.36 -28.08 -13.23
N ARG A 873 -32.14 -27.84 -13.73
CA ARG A 873 -30.90 -27.98 -12.94
C ARG A 873 -30.69 -26.85 -11.96
N LEU A 874 -31.06 -25.62 -12.32
CA LEU A 874 -30.92 -24.47 -11.42
C LEU A 874 -31.76 -24.66 -10.15
N LEU A 875 -32.96 -25.21 -10.29
CA LEU A 875 -33.86 -25.52 -9.17
C LEU A 875 -33.35 -26.64 -8.23
N LEU A 876 -32.26 -27.34 -8.59
CA LEU A 876 -31.65 -28.32 -7.68
C LEU A 876 -30.98 -27.69 -6.46
N PHE A 877 -30.60 -26.40 -6.56
CA PHE A 877 -29.89 -25.66 -5.52
C PHE A 877 -30.86 -25.06 -4.50
N ASP A 878 -30.51 -25.19 -3.22
CA ASP A 878 -31.12 -24.41 -2.15
C ASP A 878 -30.40 -23.06 -2.05
N VAL A 879 -31.16 -21.96 -2.17
CA VAL A 879 -30.63 -20.60 -2.08
C VAL A 879 -30.01 -20.34 -0.71
N ALA A 880 -30.55 -20.95 0.35
CA ALA A 880 -30.03 -20.81 1.71
C ALA A 880 -28.61 -21.39 1.89
N ASP A 881 -28.17 -22.27 0.98
CA ASP A 881 -26.85 -22.90 1.04
C ASP A 881 -25.76 -22.07 0.33
N LEU A 882 -26.15 -21.04 -0.42
CA LEU A 882 -25.27 -20.19 -1.21
C LEU A 882 -24.62 -19.08 -0.35
N SER A 883 -23.41 -18.66 -0.71
CA SER A 883 -22.86 -17.40 -0.18
C SER A 883 -23.63 -16.20 -0.73
N GLU A 884 -23.63 -15.05 -0.04
CA GLU A 884 -24.33 -13.82 -0.47
C GLU A 884 -24.03 -13.45 -1.94
N LYS A 885 -22.76 -13.58 -2.37
CA LYS A 885 -22.34 -13.33 -3.75
C LYS A 885 -22.91 -14.34 -4.75
N GLN A 886 -23.02 -15.61 -4.36
CA GLN A 886 -23.61 -16.66 -5.19
C GLN A 886 -25.13 -16.55 -5.24
N GLU A 887 -25.79 -16.23 -4.13
CA GLU A 887 -27.23 -15.96 -4.06
C GLU A 887 -27.63 -14.80 -4.97
N ALA A 888 -26.90 -13.68 -4.92
CA ALA A 888 -27.16 -12.55 -5.80
C ALA A 888 -27.08 -12.94 -7.29
N LYS A 889 -26.07 -13.75 -7.66
CA LYS A 889 -25.95 -14.30 -9.01
C LYS A 889 -27.09 -15.25 -9.35
N TYR A 890 -27.42 -16.17 -8.45
CA TYR A 890 -28.53 -17.12 -8.62
C TYR A 890 -29.83 -16.38 -8.91
N ASN A 891 -30.17 -15.38 -8.10
CA ASN A 891 -31.40 -14.62 -8.24
C ASN A 891 -31.43 -13.84 -9.56
N ALA A 892 -30.30 -13.25 -9.98
CA ALA A 892 -30.19 -12.57 -11.28
C ALA A 892 -30.39 -13.57 -12.45
N ARG A 893 -29.66 -14.68 -12.46
CA ARG A 893 -29.79 -15.72 -13.49
C ARG A 893 -31.20 -16.31 -13.57
N PHE A 894 -31.81 -16.54 -12.41
CA PHE A 894 -33.17 -17.05 -12.33
C PHE A 894 -34.17 -16.05 -12.93
N ALA A 895 -34.03 -14.75 -12.64
CA ALA A 895 -34.88 -13.71 -13.21
C ALA A 895 -34.75 -13.63 -14.74
N ASP A 896 -33.52 -13.64 -15.26
CA ASP A 896 -33.25 -13.60 -16.72
C ASP A 896 -33.87 -14.81 -17.43
N LEU A 897 -33.64 -16.03 -16.91
CA LEU A 897 -34.21 -17.26 -17.47
C LEU A 897 -35.74 -17.29 -17.36
N ALA A 898 -36.30 -16.76 -16.27
CA ALA A 898 -37.74 -16.67 -16.08
C ALA A 898 -38.38 -15.65 -17.04
N ALA A 899 -37.68 -14.57 -17.41
CA ALA A 899 -38.13 -13.63 -18.43
C ALA A 899 -38.14 -14.30 -19.82
N LEU A 900 -37.05 -14.97 -20.20
CA LEU A 900 -36.95 -15.73 -21.45
C LEU A 900 -37.99 -16.86 -21.55
N ALA A 901 -38.40 -17.44 -20.42
CA ALA A 901 -39.47 -18.43 -20.35
C ALA A 901 -40.89 -17.84 -20.49
N ARG A 902 -41.08 -16.53 -20.26
CA ARG A 902 -42.40 -15.86 -20.32
C ARG A 902 -42.69 -15.17 -21.65
N ASP A 903 -41.67 -14.92 -22.47
CA ASP A 903 -41.78 -14.33 -23.82
C ASP A 903 -42.27 -15.39 -24.84
N ASP A 904 -43.57 -15.66 -24.88
CA ASP A 904 -44.27 -16.55 -25.85
C ASP A 904 -44.09 -18.08 -25.71
N ARG A 905 -42.98 -18.58 -25.15
CA ARG A 905 -42.64 -20.03 -25.15
C ARG A 905 -43.50 -20.93 -24.24
N VAL A 906 -44.24 -20.36 -23.30
CA VAL A 906 -45.10 -21.10 -22.35
C VAL A 906 -46.55 -20.60 -22.43
N ALA A 907 -46.95 -20.05 -23.59
CA ALA A 907 -48.35 -19.77 -23.90
C ALA A 907 -49.15 -21.07 -24.11
N ASP A 908 -50.45 -21.07 -23.81
CA ASP A 908 -51.27 -22.29 -23.85
C ASP A 908 -51.31 -22.92 -25.26
N GLU A 909 -51.42 -22.09 -26.30
CA GLU A 909 -51.42 -22.53 -27.70
C GLU A 909 -50.09 -23.20 -28.10
N ARG A 910 -48.96 -22.66 -27.64
CA ARG A 910 -47.62 -23.20 -27.89
C ARG A 910 -47.35 -24.48 -27.12
N LEU A 911 -47.84 -24.61 -25.90
CA LEU A 911 -47.77 -25.85 -25.13
C LEU A 911 -48.59 -26.97 -25.78
N GLN A 912 -49.77 -26.65 -26.33
CA GLN A 912 -50.59 -27.61 -27.07
C GLN A 912 -49.90 -28.07 -28.37
N GLU A 913 -49.21 -27.17 -29.06
CA GLU A 913 -48.41 -27.50 -30.24
C GLU A 913 -47.19 -28.36 -29.88
N LEU A 914 -46.46 -27.98 -28.83
CA LEU A 914 -45.30 -28.72 -28.34
C LEU A 914 -45.68 -30.13 -27.87
N ALA A 915 -46.83 -30.29 -27.21
CA ALA A 915 -47.32 -31.59 -26.74
C ALA A 915 -47.53 -32.60 -27.88
N LYS A 916 -47.74 -32.15 -29.13
CA LYS A 916 -47.85 -33.04 -30.31
C LYS A 916 -46.52 -33.69 -30.69
N HIS A 917 -45.39 -33.11 -30.26
CA HIS A 917 -44.04 -33.52 -30.69
C HIS A 917 -43.11 -33.88 -29.52
N ASP A 918 -43.37 -33.36 -28.32
CA ASP A 918 -42.60 -33.60 -27.09
C ASP A 918 -43.52 -33.41 -25.86
N GLU A 919 -44.40 -34.39 -25.64
CA GLU A 919 -45.38 -34.42 -24.54
C GLU A 919 -44.73 -34.20 -23.15
N PRO A 920 -43.61 -34.85 -22.78
CA PRO A 920 -42.98 -34.60 -21.47
C PRO A 920 -42.50 -33.16 -21.28
N LEU A 921 -41.90 -32.55 -22.31
CA LEU A 921 -41.43 -31.17 -22.23
C LEU A 921 -42.58 -30.17 -22.05
N ALA A 922 -43.69 -30.38 -22.77
CA ALA A 922 -44.89 -29.57 -22.62
C ALA A 922 -45.48 -29.71 -21.21
N ALA A 923 -45.54 -30.94 -20.67
CA ALA A 923 -46.00 -31.20 -19.32
C ALA A 923 -45.11 -30.55 -18.24
N TYR A 924 -43.78 -30.59 -18.40
CA TYR A 924 -42.83 -29.91 -17.51
C TYR A 924 -43.07 -28.41 -17.47
N LEU A 925 -43.15 -27.74 -18.62
CA LEU A 925 -43.30 -26.29 -18.72
C LEU A 925 -44.66 -25.83 -18.19
N TYR A 926 -45.72 -26.57 -18.48
CA TYR A 926 -47.05 -26.32 -17.91
C TYR A 926 -47.02 -26.39 -16.38
N ALA A 927 -46.48 -27.48 -15.83
CA ALA A 927 -46.38 -27.70 -14.38
C ALA A 927 -45.53 -26.63 -13.68
N LEU A 928 -44.40 -26.26 -14.29
CA LEU A 928 -43.50 -25.23 -13.77
C LEU A 928 -44.16 -23.84 -13.73
N ARG A 929 -44.97 -23.51 -14.75
CA ARG A 929 -45.73 -22.26 -14.81
C ARG A 929 -46.86 -22.25 -13.79
N VAL A 930 -47.72 -23.27 -13.79
CA VAL A 930 -48.95 -23.28 -12.98
C VAL A 930 -48.67 -23.46 -11.49
N SER A 931 -47.57 -24.13 -11.13
CA SER A 931 -47.12 -24.26 -9.73
C SER A 931 -46.68 -22.94 -9.10
N GLY A 932 -46.36 -21.92 -9.90
CA GLY A 932 -45.82 -20.65 -9.42
C GLY A 932 -44.32 -20.67 -9.11
N LEU A 933 -43.63 -21.80 -9.31
CA LEU A 933 -42.19 -21.93 -9.08
C LEU A 933 -41.36 -21.05 -10.03
N LEU A 934 -41.80 -20.85 -11.28
CA LEU A 934 -41.18 -19.91 -12.23
C LEU A 934 -41.25 -18.44 -11.78
N ARG A 935 -42.17 -18.12 -10.86
CA ARG A 935 -42.32 -16.78 -10.27
C ARG A 935 -41.66 -16.66 -8.90
N ASN A 936 -41.05 -17.74 -8.42
CA ASN A 936 -40.60 -17.90 -7.04
C ASN A 936 -41.70 -17.60 -5.99
N THR A 937 -42.96 -17.83 -6.37
CA THR A 937 -44.15 -17.65 -5.53
C THR A 937 -45.04 -18.88 -5.67
N PRO A 938 -44.71 -20.00 -5.02
CA PRO A 938 -45.51 -21.20 -5.12
C PRO A 938 -46.94 -20.96 -4.63
N VAL A 939 -47.92 -21.38 -5.42
CA VAL A 939 -49.35 -21.23 -5.10
C VAL A 939 -49.92 -22.60 -4.77
N PRO A 940 -50.48 -22.86 -3.56
CA PRO A 940 -50.92 -24.21 -3.17
C PRO A 940 -51.87 -24.88 -4.17
N ALA A 941 -52.86 -24.14 -4.69
CA ALA A 941 -53.77 -24.64 -5.72
C ALA A 941 -53.04 -24.97 -7.04
N GLY A 942 -52.06 -24.14 -7.42
CA GLY A 942 -51.21 -24.35 -8.59
C GLY A 942 -50.28 -25.55 -8.44
N VAL A 943 -49.73 -25.77 -7.25
CA VAL A 943 -48.89 -26.95 -6.94
C VAL A 943 -49.71 -28.24 -7.09
N GLN A 944 -50.94 -28.26 -6.59
CA GLN A 944 -51.84 -29.41 -6.74
C GLN A 944 -52.21 -29.67 -8.21
N ALA A 945 -52.53 -28.61 -8.97
CA ALA A 945 -52.82 -28.72 -10.40
C ALA A 945 -51.62 -29.25 -11.20
N ALA A 946 -50.41 -28.75 -10.89
CA ALA A 946 -49.17 -29.21 -11.50
C ALA A 946 -48.88 -30.69 -11.20
N LEU A 947 -49.10 -31.13 -9.96
CA LEU A 947 -48.95 -32.54 -9.56
C LEU A 947 -49.91 -33.46 -10.30
N ALA A 948 -51.19 -33.11 -10.32
CA ALA A 948 -52.22 -33.89 -11.00
C ALA A 948 -51.89 -34.00 -12.51
N HIS A 949 -51.44 -32.90 -13.11
CA HIS A 949 -51.04 -32.86 -14.51
C HIS A 949 -49.83 -33.75 -14.81
N LEU A 950 -48.74 -33.68 -14.03
CA LEU A 950 -47.57 -34.54 -14.28
C LEU A 950 -47.88 -36.03 -14.09
N LYS A 951 -48.70 -36.37 -13.08
CA LYS A 951 -49.09 -37.77 -12.81
C LYS A 951 -50.04 -38.35 -13.87
N SER A 952 -50.80 -37.52 -14.57
CA SER A 952 -51.73 -37.99 -15.61
C SER A 952 -51.07 -38.27 -16.96
N HIS A 953 -49.77 -38.00 -17.12
CA HIS A 953 -49.03 -38.21 -18.36
C HIS A 953 -47.90 -39.24 -18.14
N ASP A 954 -48.07 -40.45 -18.66
CA ASP A 954 -47.12 -41.56 -18.46
C ASP A 954 -45.70 -41.22 -18.96
N ALA A 955 -45.60 -40.47 -20.07
CA ALA A 955 -44.31 -40.04 -20.61
C ALA A 955 -43.57 -39.07 -19.68
N ALA A 956 -44.29 -38.24 -18.92
CA ALA A 956 -43.70 -37.34 -17.93
C ALA A 956 -43.11 -38.11 -16.73
N MET A 957 -43.63 -39.29 -16.41
CA MET A 957 -43.14 -40.14 -15.32
C MET A 957 -41.81 -40.85 -15.62
N ASN A 958 -41.28 -40.71 -16.84
CA ASN A 958 -39.97 -41.21 -17.26
C ASN A 958 -38.98 -40.09 -17.65
N ASP A 959 -39.43 -38.83 -17.69
CA ASP A 959 -38.57 -37.68 -18.00
C ASP A 959 -37.91 -37.12 -16.73
N ARG A 960 -36.58 -36.95 -16.75
CA ARG A 960 -35.81 -36.48 -15.60
C ARG A 960 -36.23 -35.08 -15.09
N ARG A 961 -36.64 -34.16 -15.98
CA ARG A 961 -37.01 -32.78 -15.61
C ARG A 961 -38.36 -32.81 -14.89
N CYS A 962 -39.30 -33.58 -15.43
CA CYS A 962 -40.58 -33.86 -14.82
C CYS A 962 -40.43 -34.54 -13.46
N LEU A 963 -39.60 -35.58 -13.35
CA LEU A 963 -39.38 -36.30 -12.08
C LEU A 963 -38.75 -35.43 -10.99
N ARG A 964 -37.73 -34.61 -11.32
CA ARG A 964 -37.17 -33.63 -10.38
C ARG A 964 -38.25 -32.66 -9.86
N LEU A 965 -39.02 -32.09 -10.78
CA LEU A 965 -40.10 -31.16 -10.46
C LEU A 965 -41.20 -31.84 -9.63
N LEU A 966 -41.55 -33.08 -9.96
CA LEU A 966 -42.57 -33.86 -9.27
C LEU A 966 -42.18 -34.12 -7.81
N VAL A 967 -40.91 -34.46 -7.54
CA VAL A 967 -40.39 -34.57 -6.16
C VAL A 967 -40.56 -33.27 -5.39
N ASP A 968 -40.17 -32.13 -5.97
CA ASP A 968 -40.30 -30.82 -5.32
C ASP A 968 -41.76 -30.44 -5.08
N LEU A 969 -42.63 -30.64 -6.07
CA LEU A 969 -44.05 -30.33 -5.97
C LEU A 969 -44.75 -31.25 -4.95
N PHE A 970 -44.43 -32.54 -4.93
CA PHE A 970 -45.02 -33.50 -3.99
C PHE A 970 -44.65 -33.12 -2.57
N TRP A 971 -43.36 -32.86 -2.33
CA TRP A 971 -42.88 -32.47 -1.02
C TRP A 971 -43.50 -31.14 -0.57
N LEU A 972 -43.59 -30.16 -1.48
CA LEU A 972 -44.19 -28.85 -1.20
C LEU A 972 -45.69 -28.95 -0.92
N ALA A 973 -46.42 -29.79 -1.66
CA ALA A 973 -47.84 -30.02 -1.44
C ALA A 973 -48.14 -30.64 -0.08
N LYS A 974 -47.26 -31.52 0.41
CA LYS A 974 -47.45 -32.24 1.67
C LYS A 974 -46.90 -31.51 2.89
N THR A 975 -45.81 -30.77 2.73
CA THR A 975 -45.06 -30.20 3.86
C THR A 975 -45.08 -28.67 3.90
N GLY A 976 -45.46 -28.00 2.80
CA GLY A 976 -45.36 -26.54 2.68
C GLY A 976 -43.94 -26.01 2.45
N HIS A 977 -42.93 -26.88 2.44
CA HIS A 977 -41.52 -26.54 2.21
C HIS A 977 -40.97 -27.27 0.99
N ARG A 978 -39.87 -26.79 0.40
CA ARG A 978 -39.14 -27.59 -0.59
C ARG A 978 -38.34 -28.71 0.10
N PHE A 979 -38.07 -29.79 -0.60
CA PHE A 979 -37.22 -30.86 -0.08
C PHE A 979 -35.82 -30.31 0.24
N MET A 980 -35.29 -30.66 1.42
CA MET A 980 -34.06 -30.15 2.05
C MET A 980 -34.04 -28.64 2.42
N GLY A 981 -35.15 -27.92 2.22
CA GLY A 981 -35.24 -26.45 2.40
C GLY A 981 -35.42 -25.93 3.82
N GLY A 982 -34.97 -26.66 4.85
CA GLY A 982 -35.13 -26.25 6.26
C GLY A 982 -34.36 -27.11 7.24
N GLU A 983 -34.45 -26.76 8.52
CA GLU A 983 -33.82 -27.51 9.62
C GLU A 983 -34.87 -28.02 10.60
N ARG A 984 -34.67 -29.25 11.07
CA ARG A 984 -35.51 -29.90 12.09
C ARG A 984 -37.00 -29.90 11.76
N LEU A 985 -37.37 -29.98 10.47
CA LEU A 985 -38.77 -30.01 10.07
C LEU A 985 -39.40 -31.35 10.48
N THR A 986 -40.59 -31.29 11.07
CA THR A 986 -41.43 -32.48 11.27
C THR A 986 -42.33 -32.66 10.06
N LEU A 987 -42.51 -33.91 9.64
CA LEU A 987 -43.13 -34.27 8.37
C LEU A 987 -44.51 -34.90 8.62
N PRO A 988 -45.61 -34.22 8.26
CA PRO A 988 -46.97 -34.76 8.39
C PRO A 988 -47.30 -35.71 7.23
N LEU A 989 -46.48 -36.74 7.03
CA LEU A 989 -46.60 -37.70 5.94
C LEU A 989 -47.23 -39.01 6.45
N THR A 990 -48.25 -39.48 5.74
CA THR A 990 -48.90 -40.77 5.99
C THR A 990 -48.06 -41.93 5.47
N HIS A 991 -48.46 -43.16 5.80
CA HIS A 991 -47.80 -44.37 5.26
C HIS A 991 -47.83 -44.39 3.72
N GLU A 992 -48.95 -44.03 3.11
CA GLU A 992 -49.09 -43.95 1.64
C GLU A 992 -48.16 -42.88 1.05
N ASP A 993 -48.02 -41.74 1.73
CA ASP A 993 -47.10 -40.69 1.30
C ASP A 993 -45.64 -41.15 1.31
N TRP A 994 -45.24 -41.95 2.30
CA TRP A 994 -43.89 -42.53 2.34
C TRP A 994 -43.65 -43.59 1.28
N VAL A 995 -44.66 -44.38 0.94
CA VAL A 995 -44.62 -45.29 -0.22
C VAL A 995 -44.42 -44.48 -1.50
N GLU A 996 -45.17 -43.40 -1.68
CA GLU A 996 -45.02 -42.51 -2.83
C GLU A 996 -43.62 -41.87 -2.87
N CYS A 997 -43.10 -41.40 -1.74
CA CYS A 997 -41.73 -40.88 -1.65
C CYS A 997 -40.68 -41.89 -2.16
N ARG A 998 -40.81 -43.16 -1.74
CA ARG A 998 -39.92 -44.23 -2.16
C ARG A 998 -40.01 -44.45 -3.67
N ASP A 999 -41.23 -44.57 -4.20
CA ASP A 999 -41.46 -44.89 -5.61
C ASP A 999 -40.98 -43.75 -6.53
N LEU A 1000 -41.20 -42.49 -6.13
CA LEU A 1000 -40.69 -41.32 -6.85
C LEU A 1000 -39.16 -41.26 -6.81
N ALA A 1001 -38.56 -41.55 -5.65
CA ALA A 1001 -37.12 -41.53 -5.52
C ALA A 1001 -36.46 -42.68 -6.29
N ASP A 1002 -37.05 -43.88 -6.33
CA ASP A 1002 -36.56 -45.00 -7.14
C ASP A 1002 -36.64 -44.71 -8.65
N ARG A 1003 -37.72 -44.06 -9.11
CA ARG A 1003 -37.86 -43.60 -10.51
C ARG A 1003 -36.80 -42.54 -10.85
N LEU A 1004 -36.64 -41.53 -10.00
CA LEU A 1004 -35.66 -40.47 -10.22
C LEU A 1004 -34.23 -41.03 -10.19
N ARG A 1005 -33.95 -42.02 -9.33
CA ARG A 1005 -32.66 -42.72 -9.28
C ARG A 1005 -32.29 -43.37 -10.61
N ALA A 1006 -33.27 -43.96 -11.30
CA ALA A 1006 -33.06 -44.61 -12.59
C ALA A 1006 -32.93 -43.60 -13.74
N ALA A 1007 -33.55 -42.43 -13.62
CA ALA A 1007 -33.63 -41.43 -14.69
C ALA A 1007 -32.59 -40.30 -14.58
N ASP A 1008 -32.02 -40.04 -13.40
CA ASP A 1008 -31.17 -38.88 -13.16
C ASP A 1008 -30.01 -39.12 -12.18
N GLU A 1009 -28.80 -39.11 -12.73
CA GLU A 1009 -27.56 -39.24 -11.97
C GLU A 1009 -27.20 -37.96 -11.19
N LEU A 1010 -27.72 -36.79 -11.57
CA LEU A 1010 -27.39 -35.51 -10.90
C LEU A 1010 -28.09 -35.36 -9.53
N SER A 1011 -29.22 -36.03 -9.33
CA SER A 1011 -30.01 -35.92 -8.10
C SER A 1011 -29.65 -36.98 -7.05
N LEU A 1012 -28.58 -37.77 -7.24
CA LEU A 1012 -28.28 -38.96 -6.44
C LEU A 1012 -28.27 -38.70 -4.93
N LEU A 1013 -27.66 -37.60 -4.46
CA LEU A 1013 -27.65 -37.26 -3.04
C LEU A 1013 -29.08 -37.03 -2.48
N ARG A 1014 -29.88 -36.20 -3.19
CA ARG A 1014 -31.27 -35.88 -2.81
C ARG A 1014 -32.13 -37.13 -2.81
N VAL A 1015 -31.97 -37.95 -3.85
CA VAL A 1015 -32.67 -39.22 -4.03
C VAL A 1015 -32.36 -40.19 -2.89
N GLU A 1016 -31.08 -40.46 -2.60
CA GLU A 1016 -30.73 -41.42 -1.55
C GLU A 1016 -31.14 -40.94 -0.16
N PHE A 1017 -31.10 -39.63 0.10
CA PHE A 1017 -31.60 -39.08 1.35
C PHE A 1017 -33.12 -39.24 1.48
N MET A 1018 -33.89 -38.97 0.41
CA MET A 1018 -35.34 -39.17 0.39
C MET A 1018 -35.72 -40.65 0.58
N ARG A 1019 -35.00 -41.56 -0.09
CA ARG A 1019 -35.16 -43.01 0.08
C ARG A 1019 -34.86 -43.44 1.50
N ALA A 1020 -33.79 -42.91 2.09
CA ALA A 1020 -33.41 -43.24 3.46
C ALA A 1020 -34.50 -42.84 4.46
N LEU A 1021 -35.10 -41.64 4.31
CA LEU A 1021 -36.23 -41.19 5.11
C LEU A 1021 -37.45 -42.09 4.90
N ALA A 1022 -37.82 -42.38 3.65
CA ALA A 1022 -38.96 -43.24 3.33
C ALA A 1022 -38.78 -44.64 3.91
N PHE A 1023 -37.63 -45.28 3.72
CA PHE A 1023 -37.36 -46.61 4.28
C PHE A 1023 -37.40 -46.60 5.82
N PHE A 1024 -36.89 -45.55 6.47
CA PHE A 1024 -36.97 -45.44 7.93
C PHE A 1024 -38.43 -45.41 8.41
N HIS A 1025 -39.25 -44.53 7.82
CA HIS A 1025 -40.66 -44.37 8.21
C HIS A 1025 -41.56 -45.55 7.79
N LEU A 1026 -41.14 -46.36 6.81
CA LEU A 1026 -41.79 -47.62 6.42
C LEU A 1026 -41.34 -48.82 7.25
N GLY A 1027 -40.43 -48.65 8.23
CA GLY A 1027 -39.92 -49.75 9.07
C GLY A 1027 -38.87 -50.63 8.39
N LEU A 1028 -38.31 -50.22 7.24
CA LEU A 1028 -37.33 -50.95 6.45
C LEU A 1028 -35.89 -50.53 6.83
N ALA A 1029 -35.50 -50.83 8.07
CA ALA A 1029 -34.28 -50.29 8.69
C ALA A 1029 -32.95 -50.61 7.97
N ASN A 1030 -32.82 -51.80 7.38
CA ASN A 1030 -31.60 -52.17 6.63
C ASN A 1030 -31.47 -51.33 5.36
N ALA A 1031 -32.55 -51.21 4.58
CA ALA A 1031 -32.58 -50.41 3.37
C ALA A 1031 -32.36 -48.91 3.67
N ALA A 1032 -32.91 -48.40 4.79
CA ALA A 1032 -32.65 -47.05 5.26
C ALA A 1032 -31.17 -46.82 5.55
N SER A 1033 -30.51 -47.78 6.21
CA SER A 1033 -29.09 -47.69 6.55
C SER A 1033 -28.18 -47.69 5.31
N ASP A 1034 -28.51 -48.50 4.30
CA ASP A 1034 -27.76 -48.56 3.05
C ASP A 1034 -27.94 -47.28 2.22
N ALA A 1035 -29.15 -46.72 2.17
CA ALA A 1035 -29.43 -45.44 1.53
C ALA A 1035 -28.69 -44.29 2.24
N PHE A 1036 -28.70 -44.24 3.58
CA PHE A 1036 -27.93 -43.25 4.34
C PHE A 1036 -26.41 -43.37 4.12
N ARG A 1037 -25.88 -44.59 4.03
CA ARG A 1037 -24.45 -44.80 3.72
C ARG A 1037 -24.09 -44.23 2.35
N THR A 1038 -24.97 -44.42 1.37
CA THR A 1038 -24.78 -43.89 0.01
C THR A 1038 -24.87 -42.35 0.02
N ALA A 1039 -25.86 -41.77 0.71
CA ALA A 1039 -25.97 -40.32 0.89
C ALA A 1039 -24.75 -39.73 1.65
N GLU A 1040 -24.20 -40.44 2.64
CA GLU A 1040 -23.01 -40.01 3.37
C GLU A 1040 -21.78 -39.94 2.46
N GLN A 1041 -21.60 -40.93 1.57
CA GLN A 1041 -20.52 -40.95 0.58
C GLN A 1041 -20.63 -39.80 -0.42
N GLN A 1042 -21.85 -39.45 -0.85
CA GLN A 1042 -22.09 -38.36 -1.79
C GLN A 1042 -22.01 -36.96 -1.14
N SER A 1043 -22.14 -36.87 0.18
CA SER A 1043 -22.20 -35.59 0.90
C SER A 1043 -20.85 -35.11 1.46
N LEU A 1044 -19.73 -35.77 1.14
CA LEU A 1044 -18.42 -35.49 1.74
C LEU A 1044 -18.01 -34.00 1.67
N THR A 1045 -18.37 -33.28 0.60
CA THR A 1045 -18.11 -31.85 0.42
C THR A 1045 -19.29 -30.94 0.79
N PHE A 1046 -20.46 -31.50 1.10
CA PHE A 1046 -21.68 -30.74 1.33
C PHE A 1046 -21.68 -30.03 2.69
N ARG A 1047 -21.84 -28.70 2.68
CA ARG A 1047 -21.73 -27.83 3.87
C ARG A 1047 -22.66 -28.22 5.02
N ARG A 1048 -23.89 -28.64 4.70
CA ARG A 1048 -24.93 -29.02 5.68
C ARG A 1048 -24.97 -30.52 5.99
N ARG A 1049 -23.91 -31.28 5.68
CA ARG A 1049 -23.86 -32.75 5.90
C ARG A 1049 -24.21 -33.18 7.33
N VAL A 1050 -23.81 -32.39 8.32
CA VAL A 1050 -24.05 -32.68 9.75
C VAL A 1050 -25.28 -31.98 10.32
N VAL A 1051 -25.97 -31.15 9.52
CA VAL A 1051 -27.15 -30.40 9.95
C VAL A 1051 -28.36 -31.31 9.93
N SER A 1052 -29.08 -31.36 11.06
CA SER A 1052 -30.34 -32.07 11.21
C SER A 1052 -31.45 -31.37 10.42
N MET A 1053 -31.81 -31.93 9.27
CA MET A 1053 -32.82 -31.34 8.37
C MET A 1053 -34.24 -31.75 8.76
N TYR A 1054 -34.42 -33.00 9.17
CA TYR A 1054 -35.74 -33.56 9.49
C TYR A 1054 -35.74 -34.24 10.85
N MET A 1055 -36.91 -34.33 11.47
CA MET A 1055 -37.14 -35.09 12.70
C MET A 1055 -38.14 -36.20 12.43
N ALA A 1056 -37.93 -37.37 13.05
CA ALA A 1056 -38.89 -38.45 13.02
C ALA A 1056 -40.22 -37.99 13.64
N SER A 1057 -41.29 -38.05 12.86
CA SER A 1057 -42.64 -37.61 13.23
C SER A 1057 -43.70 -38.61 12.82
N ASP A 1058 -44.88 -38.48 13.43
CA ASP A 1058 -46.09 -39.20 13.02
C ASP A 1058 -46.81 -38.49 11.85
N SER A 1059 -47.91 -39.09 11.39
CA SER A 1059 -48.73 -38.56 10.29
C SER A 1059 -49.44 -37.24 10.62
N SER A 1060 -49.47 -36.81 11.88
CA SER A 1060 -49.97 -35.48 12.28
C SER A 1060 -48.89 -34.40 12.22
N GLY A 1061 -47.63 -34.78 11.96
CA GLY A 1061 -46.48 -33.88 12.02
C GLY A 1061 -45.96 -33.66 13.43
N SER A 1062 -46.36 -34.49 14.40
CA SER A 1062 -45.86 -34.44 15.78
C SER A 1062 -44.57 -35.26 15.91
N PRO A 1063 -43.50 -34.74 16.56
CA PRO A 1063 -42.24 -35.47 16.67
C PRO A 1063 -42.37 -36.68 17.61
N LEU A 1064 -41.83 -37.81 17.17
CA LEU A 1064 -41.82 -39.06 17.94
C LEU A 1064 -40.79 -38.99 19.06
N ARG A 1065 -41.14 -39.52 20.24
CA ARG A 1065 -40.22 -39.66 21.38
C ARG A 1065 -39.66 -41.08 21.43
N PHE A 1066 -38.39 -41.17 21.80
CA PHE A 1066 -37.63 -42.41 21.87
C PHE A 1066 -36.91 -42.51 23.21
N HIS A 1067 -36.70 -43.73 23.67
CA HIS A 1067 -36.03 -44.04 24.94
C HIS A 1067 -34.68 -44.74 24.68
N PRO A 1068 -33.55 -44.01 24.68
CA PRO A 1068 -32.25 -44.57 24.33
C PRO A 1068 -31.47 -45.08 25.55
N VAL A 1069 -30.73 -46.17 25.39
CA VAL A 1069 -29.75 -46.67 26.36
C VAL A 1069 -28.37 -46.70 25.74
N ILE A 1070 -27.37 -46.05 26.37
CA ILE A 1070 -25.99 -46.01 25.86
C ILE A 1070 -25.46 -47.45 25.75
N ARG A 1071 -25.03 -47.85 24.55
CA ARG A 1071 -24.43 -49.18 24.32
C ARG A 1071 -22.91 -49.09 24.22
N GLN A 1072 -22.43 -48.08 23.48
CA GLN A 1072 -21.02 -47.91 23.18
C GLN A 1072 -20.65 -46.42 23.16
N LEU A 1073 -19.43 -46.11 23.61
CA LEU A 1073 -18.80 -44.79 23.55
C LEU A 1073 -17.52 -44.86 22.74
N ASP A 1074 -17.19 -43.76 22.06
CA ASP A 1074 -15.89 -43.59 21.40
C ASP A 1074 -14.78 -43.34 22.43
N ALA A 1075 -13.52 -43.50 22.04
CA ALA A 1075 -12.36 -43.40 22.93
C ALA A 1075 -12.23 -42.05 23.66
N ASP A 1076 -12.74 -40.97 23.07
CA ASP A 1076 -12.75 -39.62 23.66
C ASP A 1076 -14.00 -39.32 24.49
N GLN A 1077 -14.95 -40.26 24.57
CA GLN A 1077 -16.24 -40.16 25.26
C GLN A 1077 -17.12 -38.96 24.84
N ARG A 1078 -16.84 -38.35 23.68
CA ARG A 1078 -17.64 -37.20 23.16
C ARG A 1078 -18.84 -37.66 22.34
N LYS A 1079 -18.79 -38.89 21.82
CA LYS A 1079 -19.78 -39.48 20.93
C LYS A 1079 -19.96 -40.96 21.26
N GLY A 1080 -21.06 -41.54 20.79
CA GLY A 1080 -21.31 -42.95 20.95
C GLY A 1080 -22.56 -43.42 20.21
N ARG A 1081 -23.00 -44.62 20.54
CA ARG A 1081 -24.24 -45.22 20.04
C ARG A 1081 -25.13 -45.66 21.19
N CYS A 1082 -26.41 -45.36 21.07
CA CYS A 1082 -27.44 -45.83 21.98
C CYS A 1082 -28.33 -46.86 21.30
N TRP A 1083 -28.71 -47.89 22.03
CA TRP A 1083 -29.82 -48.76 21.67
C TRP A 1083 -31.13 -48.01 21.88
N VAL A 1084 -31.97 -47.94 20.83
CA VAL A 1084 -33.30 -47.33 20.88
C VAL A 1084 -34.32 -48.46 20.77
N GLU A 1085 -35.10 -48.69 21.82
CA GLU A 1085 -35.98 -49.85 21.94
C GLU A 1085 -37.06 -49.87 20.87
N GLU A 1086 -37.69 -48.74 20.60
CA GLU A 1086 -38.78 -48.60 19.64
C GLU A 1086 -38.32 -48.83 18.19
N LEU A 1087 -37.03 -48.65 17.93
CA LEU A 1087 -36.43 -48.89 16.61
C LEU A 1087 -35.74 -50.26 16.52
N ALA A 1088 -35.54 -50.94 17.65
CA ALA A 1088 -34.70 -52.14 17.79
C ALA A 1088 -33.32 -51.98 17.11
N ARG A 1089 -32.70 -50.79 17.24
CA ARG A 1089 -31.45 -50.43 16.55
C ARG A 1089 -30.58 -49.50 17.38
N GLU A 1090 -29.31 -49.44 17.00
CA GLU A 1090 -28.38 -48.43 17.48
C GLU A 1090 -28.49 -47.13 16.68
N VAL A 1091 -28.54 -46.00 17.39
CA VAL A 1091 -28.51 -44.66 16.80
C VAL A 1091 -27.37 -43.86 17.41
N ALA A 1092 -26.68 -43.07 16.59
CA ALA A 1092 -25.56 -42.25 17.04
C ALA A 1092 -26.05 -41.10 17.94
N PHE A 1093 -25.23 -40.66 18.89
CA PHE A 1093 -25.52 -39.49 19.72
C PHE A 1093 -24.23 -38.74 20.10
N GLN A 1094 -24.37 -37.50 20.59
CA GLN A 1094 -23.26 -36.70 21.14
C GLN A 1094 -23.49 -36.43 22.61
N THR A 1095 -22.49 -36.71 23.46
CA THR A 1095 -22.65 -36.65 24.92
C THR A 1095 -22.90 -35.22 25.42
N TYR A 1096 -22.29 -34.23 24.76
CA TYR A 1096 -22.51 -32.81 25.05
C TYR A 1096 -23.95 -32.33 24.80
N ASP A 1097 -24.67 -32.92 23.84
CA ASP A 1097 -26.04 -32.49 23.54
C ASP A 1097 -27.03 -32.84 24.65
N PHE A 1098 -26.70 -33.87 25.44
CA PHE A 1098 -27.47 -34.37 26.58
C PHE A 1098 -26.97 -33.83 27.93
N ALA A 1099 -25.94 -32.97 27.93
CA ALA A 1099 -25.35 -32.39 29.14
C ALA A 1099 -24.88 -33.44 30.18
N ILE A 1100 -24.34 -34.57 29.72
CA ILE A 1100 -23.86 -35.67 30.58
C ILE A 1100 -22.36 -35.51 30.84
N SER A 1101 -21.96 -35.51 32.11
CA SER A 1101 -20.56 -35.32 32.53
C SER A 1101 -19.73 -36.61 32.62
N ASP A 1102 -20.36 -37.77 32.82
CA ASP A 1102 -19.70 -39.09 32.93
C ASP A 1102 -20.55 -40.19 32.25
N PRO A 1103 -20.56 -40.26 30.90
CA PRO A 1103 -21.39 -41.22 30.17
C PRO A 1103 -20.83 -42.65 30.33
N ARG A 1104 -21.71 -43.64 30.57
CA ARG A 1104 -21.32 -45.06 30.70
C ARG A 1104 -22.23 -45.98 29.88
N PRO A 1105 -21.70 -47.08 29.30
CA PRO A 1105 -22.54 -48.13 28.73
C PRO A 1105 -23.56 -48.66 29.76
N GLY A 1106 -24.80 -48.87 29.33
CA GLY A 1106 -25.94 -49.27 30.16
C GLY A 1106 -26.74 -48.11 30.77
N MET A 1107 -26.28 -46.86 30.65
CA MET A 1107 -27.00 -45.68 31.15
C MET A 1107 -28.15 -45.30 30.19
N ALA A 1108 -29.35 -45.08 30.72
CA ALA A 1108 -30.46 -44.52 29.95
C ALA A 1108 -30.26 -43.01 29.73
N LEU A 1109 -30.51 -42.54 28.49
CA LEU A 1109 -30.59 -41.13 28.16
C LEU A 1109 -32.00 -40.59 28.44
N PRO A 1110 -32.16 -39.27 28.66
CA PRO A 1110 -33.48 -38.62 28.66
C PRO A 1110 -34.26 -38.88 27.37
N ASP A 1111 -35.59 -38.71 27.42
CA ASP A 1111 -36.45 -38.73 26.23
C ASP A 1111 -35.78 -37.94 25.10
N SER A 1112 -35.69 -38.60 23.95
CA SER A 1112 -34.95 -38.10 22.80
C SER A 1112 -35.82 -38.10 21.56
N HIS A 1113 -35.46 -37.25 20.61
CA HIS A 1113 -35.94 -37.33 19.23
C HIS A 1113 -34.85 -37.94 18.35
N VAL A 1114 -35.27 -38.62 17.28
CA VAL A 1114 -34.39 -38.97 16.18
C VAL A 1114 -34.46 -37.87 15.13
N ALA A 1115 -33.32 -37.25 14.89
CA ALA A 1115 -33.12 -36.30 13.81
C ALA A 1115 -32.33 -36.94 12.66
N PHE A 1116 -32.53 -36.45 11.45
CA PHE A 1116 -31.88 -36.94 10.24
C PHE A 1116 -30.99 -35.87 9.63
N ASN A 1117 -29.71 -36.21 9.47
CA ASN A 1117 -28.77 -35.47 8.63
C ASN A 1117 -28.25 -36.39 7.51
N LEU A 1118 -27.38 -35.89 6.63
CA LEU A 1118 -26.87 -36.67 5.50
C LEU A 1118 -25.92 -37.82 5.91
N ARG A 1119 -25.53 -37.91 7.18
CA ARG A 1119 -24.78 -39.04 7.74
C ARG A 1119 -25.68 -40.15 8.28
N GLY A 1120 -26.97 -39.87 8.47
CA GLY A 1120 -27.93 -40.81 9.01
C GLY A 1120 -28.69 -40.29 10.24
N PRO A 1121 -29.40 -41.18 10.94
CA PRO A 1121 -30.15 -40.84 12.14
C PRO A 1121 -29.20 -40.51 13.30
N ILE A 1122 -29.52 -39.45 14.03
CA ILE A 1122 -28.82 -39.01 15.25
C ILE A 1122 -29.84 -38.71 16.35
N LEU A 1123 -29.49 -39.06 17.59
CA LEU A 1123 -30.29 -38.74 18.77
C LEU A 1123 -30.00 -37.33 19.27
N GLU A 1124 -31.07 -36.63 19.59
CA GLU A 1124 -31.04 -35.31 20.20
C GLU A 1124 -32.06 -35.25 21.36
N PRO A 1125 -31.79 -34.47 22.43
CA PRO A 1125 -32.72 -34.36 23.54
C PRO A 1125 -34.06 -33.73 23.12
N VAL A 1126 -35.14 -34.09 23.81
CA VAL A 1126 -36.44 -33.44 23.64
C VAL A 1126 -36.32 -31.94 23.94
N ARG A 1127 -36.62 -31.11 22.93
CA ARG A 1127 -36.64 -29.65 22.99
C ARG A 1127 -37.92 -29.16 22.31
N SER A 1128 -38.45 -28.02 22.75
CA SER A 1128 -39.58 -27.38 22.06
C SER A 1128 -39.21 -27.10 20.58
N PRO A 1129 -40.09 -27.37 19.60
CA PRO A 1129 -39.86 -27.01 18.20
C PRO A 1129 -39.51 -25.52 18.11
N GLY A 1130 -38.33 -25.20 17.55
CA GLY A 1130 -37.81 -23.82 17.47
C GLY A 1130 -36.81 -23.40 18.57
N GLY A 1131 -36.50 -24.27 19.54
CA GLY A 1131 -35.45 -24.04 20.55
C GLY A 1131 -34.03 -24.07 19.95
N ARG A 1132 -33.50 -22.88 19.62
CA ARG A 1132 -32.23 -22.62 18.92
C ARG A 1132 -30.97 -23.10 19.68
N ARG A 1133 -30.01 -23.69 18.95
CA ARG A 1133 -28.58 -23.32 19.07
C ARG A 1133 -28.27 -22.48 17.84
N GLY A 1134 -27.71 -21.26 18.01
CA GLY A 1134 -27.30 -20.44 16.86
C GLY A 1134 -26.12 -21.06 16.09
N PRO A 1135 -25.60 -20.40 15.02
CA PRO A 1135 -26.13 -19.24 14.30
C PRO A 1135 -26.92 -19.68 13.07
N THR A 1136 -28.06 -19.03 12.79
CA THR A 1136 -28.66 -19.05 11.44
C THR A 1136 -28.77 -17.61 10.98
N VAL A 1137 -27.96 -17.28 9.98
CA VAL A 1137 -28.20 -16.15 9.09
C VAL A 1137 -29.32 -16.58 8.13
N THR A 1138 -30.21 -15.63 7.82
CA THR A 1138 -31.41 -15.66 6.95
C THR A 1138 -32.69 -16.19 7.61
N SER A 1139 -33.88 -15.59 7.44
CA SER A 1139 -34.34 -14.63 6.43
C SER A 1139 -35.47 -13.71 6.96
N ARG A 1140 -35.53 -12.50 6.39
CA ARG A 1140 -36.81 -11.79 6.19
C ARG A 1140 -37.56 -12.57 5.10
N LEU A 1141 -38.75 -13.07 5.40
CA LEU A 1141 -39.93 -13.11 4.52
C LEU A 1141 -41.08 -13.67 5.36
N GLY A 1142 -41.93 -12.76 5.84
CA GLY A 1142 -43.14 -13.12 6.55
C GLY A 1142 -44.26 -13.46 5.57
N VAL A 1143 -44.92 -14.58 5.80
CA VAL A 1143 -46.34 -14.76 5.51
C VAL A 1143 -46.96 -15.36 6.78
N PRO A 1144 -47.92 -14.70 7.45
CA PRO A 1144 -48.52 -15.22 8.67
C PRO A 1144 -49.56 -16.29 8.35
N LEU A 1145 -49.55 -17.40 9.10
CA LEU A 1145 -50.68 -18.32 9.19
C LEU A 1145 -51.82 -17.68 10.00
N PRO A 1146 -53.10 -17.98 9.69
CA PRO A 1146 -54.25 -17.31 10.28
C PRO A 1146 -54.46 -17.78 11.73
N SER A 1147 -54.43 -16.84 12.68
CA SER A 1147 -54.78 -17.11 14.08
C SER A 1147 -56.29 -16.96 14.28
N ILE A 1148 -56.91 -18.05 14.72
CA ILE A 1148 -58.28 -18.10 15.23
C ILE A 1148 -58.25 -17.76 16.73
N MET A 1149 -59.26 -16.98 17.15
CA MET A 1149 -59.77 -16.76 18.53
C MET A 1149 -59.27 -15.54 19.38
N PRO A 1150 -60.11 -15.04 20.33
CA PRO A 1150 -60.66 -13.68 20.23
C PRO A 1150 -60.08 -12.67 21.25
N ARG A 1151 -60.24 -11.39 20.91
CA ARG A 1151 -59.89 -10.22 21.72
C ARG A 1151 -60.61 -10.22 23.08
N ARG A 1152 -59.83 -10.21 24.17
CA ARG A 1152 -60.22 -9.58 25.44
C ARG A 1152 -59.50 -8.24 25.56
N GLY A 1153 -60.28 -7.17 25.66
CA GLY A 1153 -59.75 -5.83 25.92
C GLY A 1153 -59.57 -5.57 27.40
N ARG A 1154 -58.64 -4.67 27.73
CA ARG A 1154 -58.87 -3.42 28.48
C ARG A 1154 -57.52 -2.77 28.82
N LYS A 1155 -57.49 -1.45 28.63
CA LYS A 1155 -56.64 -0.40 29.21
C LYS A 1155 -55.14 -0.64 29.33
#